data_AF-A0A967QKR9-F1
#
_entry.id   AF-A0A967QKR9-F1
#
_cell.length_a   1.000
_cell.length_b   1.000
_cell.length_c   1.000
_cell.angle_alpha   90.00
_cell.angle_beta   90.00
_cell.angle_gamma   90.00
#
_symmetry.space_group_name_H-M   'P 1'
#
loop_
_entity.id
_entity.type
_entity.pdbx_description
1 polymer ?
#
loop_
_entity_poly.entity_id
_entity_poly.type
_entity_poly.pdbx_seq_one_letter_code
_entity_poly.pdbx_strand_id
1 'polypeptide(L)'
;MAVVGAALLDARGRGLRHYWDLLRGTSDGRPRESGSAVPRAHAEVEAAAGLARTALADSGHASLRSRVAVIVAPTSGAGAAVTDAERIARILGLAGPRIEAKPASVDGMIQAARQCLAEDSCDVALLGAFRVGKWGAGADAADSLLGAMLAVEPEGRARRGGRRVQAVLHPDGGSWHGLAAIAHALSPRGGAPALAGIGWIAWGAPLAEETPPPPAEDDAHAPLLPRLAVDPWGGEADNPLAGLAALLRAILALHHRVKPPAAAVVAGREVPALHPPFYVSAGLGPWIHGGEGPRRALFVEPAADAASTSLLVEEAGDADSAEGDLPWPTELVCVSAATRSGLLSRIERLTDYAARHPHAALADLAGALAAGPHDRERLVVIATDLDDLVDKLATVRHRLETTASSRIRSRAGIFYGPSRAVGREAKVAFLFPGQGSQFAGMGAELCVYMPAVRRWFDRLDATFDDGVPPSTLLFAPRTALAARAAREVENYLLSMEGGAQAGFVLNLAIHETLAGVGVRPDVLVGYSNGENSALIAAGALPRDANLIFHCLRELRGGVADGDAAAHIPRAAMMAVSQFEAHGIPDLLEAMDGRVYWAMDNCPGQMVLCAQTSALKEARERLRRAGALCLMLPFDRAYHTPWFEKKAKDLRDIYDALDVRPWHTPVYSCVTADLFPLEPDAIRALATRQWHSRVRFRETVERLHDEGVRIFIESGPDAKLTAFVDDTLKNRPHLAIPANRERRGALRQLQEL
;
A
#
# COMPACT_ATOMS: atom_id res chain seq x y z
N MET A 1 -8.85 -11.04 25.21
CA MET A 1 -7.48 -11.47 25.62
C MET A 1 -6.48 -10.79 24.70
N ALA A 2 -5.42 -10.20 25.23
CA ALA A 2 -4.39 -9.55 24.40
C ALA A 2 -3.33 -10.57 23.97
N VAL A 3 -2.97 -10.57 22.69
CA VAL A 3 -1.80 -11.28 22.17
C VAL A 3 -0.61 -10.37 22.34
N VAL A 4 0.36 -10.78 23.16
CA VAL A 4 1.54 -9.97 23.53
C VAL A 4 2.83 -10.52 22.93
N GLY A 5 2.80 -11.69 22.30
CA GLY A 5 3.95 -12.24 21.59
C GLY A 5 3.53 -13.40 20.70
N ALA A 6 4.28 -13.62 19.63
CA ALA A 6 3.99 -14.67 18.67
C ALA A 6 5.27 -15.18 18.01
N ALA A 7 5.33 -16.48 17.72
CA ALA A 7 6.47 -17.09 17.07
C ALA A 7 6.04 -18.21 16.11
N LEU A 8 6.79 -18.36 15.02
CA LEU A 8 6.59 -19.38 14.00
C LEU A 8 7.93 -19.94 13.54
N LEU A 9 7.99 -21.25 13.32
CA LEU A 9 9.18 -21.94 12.83
C LEU A 9 8.79 -22.91 11.73
N ASP A 10 9.53 -22.90 10.63
CA ASP A 10 9.42 -23.93 9.60
C ASP A 10 10.39 -25.10 9.81
N ALA A 11 10.23 -26.15 8.99
CA ALA A 11 11.05 -27.36 9.06
C ALA A 11 12.55 -27.15 8.78
N ARG A 12 12.93 -25.96 8.27
CA ARG A 12 14.32 -25.56 8.01
C ARG A 12 14.86 -24.62 9.08
N GLY A 13 14.15 -24.47 10.21
CA GLY A 13 14.56 -23.64 11.33
C GLY A 13 14.44 -22.14 11.07
N ARG A 14 13.67 -21.73 10.05
CA ARG A 14 13.52 -20.31 9.72
C ARG A 14 12.31 -19.73 10.45
N GLY A 15 12.53 -18.57 11.07
CA GLY A 15 11.56 -17.91 11.95
C GLY A 15 10.54 -17.03 11.23
N LEU A 16 9.80 -16.23 12.01
CA LEU A 16 8.74 -15.32 11.57
C LEU A 16 9.14 -14.39 10.40
N ARG A 17 10.42 -14.02 10.30
CA ARG A 17 10.96 -13.21 9.19
C ARG A 17 10.91 -13.93 7.84
N HIS A 18 11.25 -15.21 7.81
CA HIS A 18 11.14 -16.01 6.59
C HIS A 18 9.68 -16.25 6.20
N TYR A 19 8.80 -16.34 7.19
CA TYR A 19 7.37 -16.37 6.94
C TYR A 19 6.88 -15.07 6.26
N TRP A 20 7.43 -13.91 6.61
CA TRP A 20 7.18 -12.67 5.85
C TRP A 20 7.70 -12.73 4.41
N ASP A 21 8.86 -13.36 4.17
CA ASP A 21 9.37 -13.56 2.80
C ASP A 21 8.44 -14.46 1.97
N LEU A 22 7.90 -15.52 2.58
CA LEU A 22 6.87 -16.38 1.99
C LEU A 22 5.57 -15.61 1.73
N LEU A 23 5.16 -14.76 2.67
CA LEU A 23 4.01 -13.86 2.53
C LEU A 23 4.19 -12.79 1.45
N ARG A 24 5.41 -12.49 1.02
CA ARG A 24 5.66 -11.57 -0.10
C ARG A 24 5.59 -12.27 -1.46
N GLY A 25 5.53 -13.60 -1.50
CA GLY A 25 5.62 -14.38 -2.74
C GLY A 25 6.99 -14.29 -3.41
N THR A 26 8.02 -13.79 -2.71
CA THR A 26 9.36 -13.51 -3.23
C THR A 26 10.32 -14.69 -3.09
N SER A 27 9.91 -15.80 -2.47
CA SER A 27 10.71 -17.01 -2.52
C SER A 27 10.60 -17.60 -3.91
N ASP A 28 11.63 -17.40 -4.74
CA ASP A 28 11.90 -18.33 -5.83
C ASP A 28 11.88 -19.71 -5.20
N GLY A 29 10.94 -20.57 -5.58
CA GLY A 29 10.78 -21.94 -5.07
C GLY A 29 12.00 -22.84 -5.34
N ARG A 30 13.15 -22.27 -5.69
CA ARG A 30 14.42 -22.96 -5.82
C ARG A 30 14.92 -23.34 -4.43
N PRO A 31 15.08 -24.64 -4.15
CA PRO A 31 15.75 -25.07 -2.94
C PRO A 31 17.19 -24.53 -2.96
N ARG A 32 17.56 -23.68 -2.00
CA ARG A 32 18.96 -23.51 -1.62
C ARG A 32 19.35 -24.80 -0.90
N GLU A 33 20.10 -25.66 -1.58
CA GLU A 33 20.68 -26.88 -1.00
C GLU A 33 21.71 -26.49 0.06
N SER A 34 21.30 -26.51 1.34
CA SER A 34 22.22 -26.62 2.46
C SER A 34 22.00 -27.98 3.11
N GLY A 35 22.90 -28.93 2.83
CA GLY A 35 22.85 -30.26 3.40
C GLY A 35 23.16 -30.25 4.90
N SER A 36 22.19 -30.66 5.71
CA SER A 36 22.35 -31.65 6.80
C SER A 36 20.99 -31.88 7.46
N ALA A 37 20.49 -33.12 7.43
CA ALA A 37 19.30 -33.52 8.16
C ALA A 37 19.59 -33.51 9.67
N VAL A 38 18.79 -32.76 10.43
CA VAL A 38 18.89 -32.68 11.91
C VAL A 38 18.26 -33.95 12.55
N PRO A 39 18.85 -34.53 13.61
CA PRO A 39 18.26 -35.67 14.33
C PRO A 39 16.89 -35.38 14.97
N ARG A 40 15.95 -36.31 14.80
CA ARG A 40 14.48 -36.13 14.68
C ARG A 40 13.61 -36.12 15.96
N ALA A 41 14.13 -35.85 17.16
CA ALA A 41 13.26 -35.82 18.37
C ALA A 41 13.75 -34.87 19.46
N HIS A 42 15.07 -34.85 19.72
CA HIS A 42 15.65 -33.90 20.69
C HIS A 42 15.66 -32.46 20.16
N ALA A 43 15.88 -32.29 18.85
CA ALA A 43 15.89 -30.99 18.19
C ALA A 43 14.51 -30.30 18.15
N GLU A 44 13.42 -31.05 18.30
CA GLU A 44 12.04 -30.53 18.14
C GLU A 44 11.53 -29.85 19.39
N VAL A 45 11.79 -30.46 20.55
CA VAL A 45 11.49 -29.85 21.85
C VAL A 45 12.37 -28.62 22.06
N GLU A 46 13.63 -28.65 21.63
CA GLU A 46 14.50 -27.47 21.64
C GLU A 46 14.01 -26.37 20.69
N ALA A 47 13.53 -26.73 19.51
CA ALA A 47 12.91 -25.81 18.56
C ALA A 47 11.62 -25.18 19.14
N ALA A 48 10.76 -25.99 19.77
CA ALA A 48 9.56 -25.51 20.45
C ALA A 48 9.90 -24.60 21.64
N ALA A 49 10.95 -24.93 22.41
CA ALA A 49 11.47 -24.06 23.46
C ALA A 49 12.06 -22.76 22.90
N GLY A 50 12.70 -22.79 21.72
CA GLY A 50 13.16 -21.60 21.00
C GLY A 50 12.01 -20.69 20.57
N LEU A 51 10.92 -21.28 20.05
CA LEU A 51 9.68 -20.58 19.72
C LEU A 51 9.07 -19.91 20.95
N ALA A 52 8.93 -20.66 22.03
CA ALA A 52 8.44 -20.16 23.31
C ALA A 52 9.28 -19.01 23.85
N ARG A 53 10.62 -19.13 23.77
CA ARG A 53 11.56 -18.09 24.19
C ARG A 53 11.38 -16.82 23.35
N THR A 54 11.15 -16.96 22.05
CA THR A 54 10.92 -15.83 21.14
C THR A 54 9.60 -15.12 21.49
N ALA A 55 8.49 -15.87 21.61
CA ALA A 55 7.19 -15.31 21.99
C ALA A 55 7.22 -14.67 23.40
N LEU A 56 7.96 -15.24 24.35
CA LEU A 56 8.15 -14.66 25.68
C LEU A 56 9.05 -13.41 25.67
N ALA A 57 10.05 -13.37 24.79
CA ALA A 57 10.89 -12.18 24.61
C ALA A 57 10.06 -11.01 24.06
N ASP A 58 9.25 -11.27 23.03
CA ASP A 58 8.37 -10.26 22.42
C ASP A 58 7.31 -9.73 23.40
N SER A 59 6.79 -10.60 24.28
CA SER A 59 5.86 -10.18 25.34
C SER A 59 6.53 -9.47 26.52
N GLY A 60 7.87 -9.43 26.55
CA GLY A 60 8.67 -8.90 27.66
C GLY A 60 8.51 -9.72 28.96
N HIS A 61 8.08 -10.97 28.87
CA HIS A 61 7.98 -11.93 29.98
C HIS A 61 9.16 -12.91 30.01
N ALA A 62 10.31 -12.52 29.46
CA ALA A 62 11.54 -13.33 29.42
C ALA A 62 12.17 -13.62 30.81
N SER A 63 11.58 -13.11 31.91
CA SER A 63 12.10 -13.34 33.25
C SER A 63 11.63 -14.68 33.82
N LEU A 64 12.54 -15.44 34.45
CA LEU A 64 12.28 -16.72 35.13
C LEU A 64 11.27 -16.64 36.31
N ARG A 65 10.73 -15.45 36.61
CA ARG A 65 9.77 -15.22 37.71
C ARG A 65 8.32 -15.16 37.27
N SER A 66 8.04 -15.04 35.98
CA SER A 66 6.65 -14.95 35.48
C SER A 66 5.94 -16.29 35.61
N ARG A 67 4.70 -16.31 36.11
CA ARG A 67 3.88 -17.52 36.15
C ARG A 67 3.37 -17.80 34.74
N VAL A 68 3.97 -18.75 34.03
CA VAL A 68 3.62 -19.03 32.63
C VAL A 68 2.96 -20.40 32.51
N ALA A 69 1.68 -20.40 32.11
CA ALA A 69 0.99 -21.62 31.70
C ALA A 69 1.48 -22.04 30.31
N VAL A 70 1.76 -23.33 30.12
CA VAL A 70 2.13 -23.90 28.83
C VAL A 70 1.01 -24.82 28.39
N ILE A 71 0.30 -24.41 27.33
CA ILE A 71 -0.91 -25.05 26.82
C ILE A 71 -0.60 -25.54 25.40
N VAL A 72 -0.60 -26.86 25.22
CA VAL A 72 -0.21 -27.49 23.94
C VAL A 72 -1.36 -28.33 23.41
N ALA A 73 -1.66 -28.19 22.12
CA ALA A 73 -2.57 -29.09 21.41
C ALA A 73 -1.76 -30.19 20.69
N PRO A 74 -2.04 -31.48 20.96
CA PRO A 74 -1.34 -32.58 20.29
C PRO A 74 -1.67 -32.62 18.79
N THR A 75 -0.67 -32.85 17.95
CA THR A 75 -0.85 -33.03 16.50
C THR A 75 -0.89 -34.50 16.06
N SER A 76 -0.63 -35.45 16.97
CA SER A 76 -0.68 -36.90 16.70
C SER A 76 -0.82 -37.71 17.99
N GLY A 77 -1.95 -38.41 18.18
CA GLY A 77 -2.17 -39.37 19.27
C GLY A 77 -2.35 -38.76 20.67
N ALA A 78 -3.34 -39.26 21.43
CA ALA A 78 -3.57 -38.84 22.81
C ALA A 78 -2.41 -39.28 23.73
N GLY A 79 -1.87 -38.37 24.54
CA GLY A 79 -0.86 -38.66 25.57
C GLY A 79 0.58 -38.22 25.28
N ALA A 80 0.90 -37.71 24.08
CA ALA A 80 2.23 -37.16 23.77
C ALA A 80 2.42 -35.68 24.19
N ALA A 81 1.34 -34.89 24.28
CA ALA A 81 1.41 -33.44 24.48
C ALA A 81 1.70 -32.98 25.92
N VAL A 82 1.25 -33.71 26.96
CA VAL A 82 1.64 -33.40 28.34
C VAL A 82 3.16 -33.50 28.53
N THR A 83 3.79 -34.52 27.93
CA THR A 83 5.26 -34.68 27.93
C THR A 83 5.98 -33.51 27.25
N ASP A 84 5.42 -32.92 26.20
CA ASP A 84 6.04 -31.80 25.48
C ASP A 84 5.87 -30.46 26.21
N ALA A 85 4.69 -30.20 26.77
CA ALA A 85 4.46 -29.02 27.62
C ALA A 85 5.39 -29.02 28.85
N GLU A 86 5.56 -30.17 29.50
CA GLU A 86 6.50 -30.35 30.60
C GLU A 86 7.96 -30.12 30.19
N ARG A 87 8.37 -30.63 29.03
CA ARG A 87 9.75 -30.47 28.54
C ARG A 87 10.06 -29.03 28.16
N ILE A 88 9.17 -28.35 27.43
CA ILE A 88 9.32 -26.93 27.07
C ILE A 88 9.50 -26.09 28.33
N ALA A 89 8.61 -26.29 29.31
CA ALA A 89 8.69 -25.60 30.58
C ALA A 89 9.98 -25.87 31.35
N ARG A 90 10.46 -27.12 31.33
CA ARG A 90 11.71 -27.51 31.99
C ARG A 90 12.92 -26.84 31.34
N ILE A 91 12.99 -26.79 30.00
CA ILE A 91 14.08 -26.12 29.26
C ILE A 91 14.11 -24.62 29.55
N LEU A 92 12.95 -24.00 29.71
CA LEU A 92 12.81 -22.56 29.89
C LEU A 92 12.74 -22.13 31.36
N GLY A 93 12.71 -23.08 32.30
CA GLY A 93 12.62 -22.80 33.74
C GLY A 93 11.30 -22.11 34.14
N LEU A 94 10.20 -22.42 33.47
CA LEU A 94 8.90 -21.77 33.72
C LEU A 94 8.22 -22.37 34.95
N ALA A 95 7.57 -21.53 35.76
CA ALA A 95 6.71 -21.94 36.87
C ALA A 95 5.24 -21.68 36.49
N GLY A 96 4.41 -22.71 36.32
CA GLY A 96 3.00 -22.55 35.96
C GLY A 96 2.35 -23.86 35.50
N PRO A 97 1.04 -23.84 35.17
CA PRO A 97 0.31 -25.02 34.70
C PRO A 97 0.87 -25.62 33.40
N ARG A 98 0.75 -26.94 33.25
CA ARG A 98 1.05 -27.69 32.01
C ARG A 98 -0.23 -28.35 31.55
N ILE A 99 -0.75 -27.93 30.41
CA ILE A 99 -2.10 -28.30 29.99
C ILE A 99 -2.05 -28.83 28.57
N GLU A 100 -2.66 -30.00 28.39
CA GLU A 100 -3.03 -30.49 27.08
C GLU A 100 -4.42 -29.95 26.73
N ALA A 101 -4.54 -29.24 25.62
CA ALA A 101 -5.81 -28.64 25.19
C ALA A 101 -6.85 -29.72 24.85
N LYS A 102 -8.09 -29.52 25.33
CA LYS A 102 -9.23 -30.43 25.07
C LYS A 102 -10.48 -29.61 24.69
N PRO A 103 -11.01 -29.76 23.45
CA PRO A 103 -10.47 -30.57 22.34
C PRO A 103 -9.08 -30.06 21.88
N ALA A 104 -8.36 -30.89 21.11
CA ALA A 104 -7.04 -30.56 20.57
C ALA A 104 -7.17 -29.56 19.39
N SER A 105 -7.62 -28.35 19.70
CA SER A 105 -7.96 -27.30 18.74
C SER A 105 -7.50 -25.92 19.25
N VAL A 106 -7.57 -24.90 18.40
CA VAL A 106 -7.32 -23.51 18.82
C VAL A 106 -8.34 -23.06 19.85
N ASP A 107 -9.62 -23.40 19.67
CA ASP A 107 -10.64 -23.08 20.67
C ASP A 107 -10.33 -23.73 22.02
N GLY A 108 -9.98 -25.02 22.05
CA GLY A 108 -9.60 -25.72 23.29
C GLY A 108 -8.41 -25.08 23.99
N MET A 109 -7.41 -24.60 23.22
CA MET A 109 -6.29 -23.82 23.76
C MET A 109 -6.74 -22.50 24.38
N ILE A 110 -7.64 -21.77 23.71
CA ILE A 110 -8.16 -20.49 24.19
C ILE A 110 -8.98 -20.67 25.46
N GLN A 111 -9.89 -21.65 25.53
CA GLN A 111 -10.69 -21.90 26.73
C GLN A 111 -9.80 -22.27 27.93
N ALA A 112 -8.78 -23.10 27.73
CA ALA A 112 -7.83 -23.44 28.77
C ALA A 112 -7.02 -22.22 29.26
N ALA A 113 -6.58 -21.34 28.34
CA ALA A 113 -5.90 -20.09 28.72
C ALA A 113 -6.81 -19.18 29.52
N ARG A 114 -8.07 -19.02 29.10
CA ARG A 114 -9.05 -18.21 29.83
C ARG A 114 -9.23 -18.71 31.25
N GLN A 115 -9.40 -20.01 31.42
CA GLN A 115 -9.54 -20.61 32.74
C GLN A 115 -8.32 -20.31 33.61
N CYS A 116 -7.11 -20.53 33.11
CA CYS A 116 -5.88 -20.27 33.88
C CYS A 116 -5.73 -18.80 34.28
N LEU A 117 -6.02 -17.89 33.34
CA LEU A 117 -5.93 -16.44 33.57
C LEU A 117 -7.02 -15.95 34.53
N ALA A 118 -8.22 -16.53 34.49
CA ALA A 118 -9.34 -16.17 35.36
C ALA A 118 -9.14 -16.69 36.80
N GLU A 119 -8.56 -17.88 36.96
CA GLU A 119 -8.19 -18.46 38.26
C GLU A 119 -6.90 -17.86 38.84
N ASP A 120 -6.27 -16.91 38.14
CA ASP A 120 -4.97 -16.33 38.45
C ASP A 120 -3.87 -17.39 38.70
N SER A 121 -3.96 -18.52 38.00
CA SER A 121 -2.95 -19.60 38.06
C SER A 121 -1.74 -19.31 37.17
N CYS A 122 -1.85 -18.35 36.25
CA CYS A 122 -0.75 -17.77 35.49
C CYS A 122 -0.93 -16.28 35.21
N ASP A 123 0.19 -15.60 34.94
CA ASP A 123 0.21 -14.22 34.49
C ASP A 123 0.05 -14.14 32.96
N VAL A 124 0.62 -15.13 32.26
CA VAL A 124 0.62 -15.31 30.81
C VAL A 124 0.35 -16.78 30.48
N ALA A 125 -0.40 -17.04 29.41
CA ALA A 125 -0.53 -18.36 28.83
C ALA A 125 0.20 -18.44 27.48
N LEU A 126 0.98 -19.50 27.30
CA LEU A 126 1.59 -19.87 26.03
C LEU A 126 0.72 -20.93 25.35
N LEU A 127 0.18 -20.60 24.19
CA LEU A 127 -0.59 -21.50 23.34
C LEU A 127 0.32 -22.02 22.23
N GLY A 128 0.45 -23.34 22.07
CA GLY A 128 1.37 -23.91 21.11
C GLY A 128 0.85 -25.17 20.43
N ALA A 129 1.24 -25.35 19.17
CA ALA A 129 1.07 -26.59 18.42
C ALA A 129 2.35 -26.82 17.61
N PHE A 130 2.79 -28.08 17.50
CA PHE A 130 4.07 -28.46 16.87
C PHE A 130 3.90 -29.84 16.23
N ARG A 131 4.52 -30.08 15.07
CA ARG A 131 4.41 -31.37 14.36
C ARG A 131 5.75 -31.83 13.80
N VAL A 132 5.90 -33.15 13.75
CA VAL A 132 7.02 -33.87 13.14
C VAL A 132 6.54 -34.62 11.89
N GLY A 133 7.04 -34.26 10.69
CA GLY A 133 6.86 -35.08 9.48
C GLY A 133 6.39 -34.34 8.22
N LYS A 134 6.48 -35.02 7.06
CA LYS A 134 6.13 -34.49 5.72
C LYS A 134 4.66 -34.05 5.65
N TRP A 135 4.41 -32.86 5.11
CA TRP A 135 3.08 -32.26 4.96
C TRP A 135 2.66 -32.34 3.48
N GLY A 136 1.64 -33.13 3.14
CA GLY A 136 1.06 -33.21 1.79
C GLY A 136 0.67 -34.62 1.33
N ALA A 137 -0.32 -34.70 0.43
CA ALA A 137 -0.62 -35.92 -0.33
C ALA A 137 0.27 -35.98 -1.58
N GLY A 138 1.14 -36.99 -1.68
CA GLY A 138 2.01 -37.21 -2.85
C GLY A 138 3.48 -37.47 -2.51
N ALA A 139 4.22 -38.11 -3.44
CA ALA A 139 5.61 -38.53 -3.26
C ALA A 139 6.62 -37.34 -3.20
N ASP A 140 6.25 -36.18 -3.74
CA ASP A 140 7.11 -34.99 -3.89
C ASP A 140 6.81 -33.85 -2.89
N ALA A 141 6.12 -34.13 -1.77
CA ALA A 141 5.77 -33.12 -0.77
C ALA A 141 7.03 -32.38 -0.23
N ALA A 142 7.17 -31.10 -0.58
CA ALA A 142 8.18 -30.19 -0.03
C ALA A 142 7.84 -29.78 1.41
N ASP A 143 8.87 -29.62 2.25
CA ASP A 143 8.76 -29.36 3.69
C ASP A 143 8.02 -28.05 4.02
N SER A 144 7.07 -28.04 4.98
CA SER A 144 6.56 -26.77 5.53
C SER A 144 5.82 -26.87 6.88
N LEU A 145 6.20 -25.95 7.80
CA LEU A 145 5.81 -25.72 9.21
C LEU A 145 6.21 -26.79 10.25
N LEU A 146 7.01 -26.39 11.27
CA LEU A 146 7.41 -27.24 12.40
C LEU A 146 6.70 -26.83 13.72
N GLY A 147 6.25 -25.59 13.87
CA GLY A 147 5.46 -25.17 15.03
C GLY A 147 5.04 -23.72 15.06
N ALA A 148 3.97 -23.43 15.80
CA ALA A 148 3.44 -22.08 16.03
C ALA A 148 3.17 -21.87 17.53
N MET A 149 3.36 -20.63 18.00
CA MET A 149 3.22 -20.31 19.41
C MET A 149 2.73 -18.88 19.64
N LEU A 150 1.79 -18.69 20.58
CA LEU A 150 1.24 -17.40 20.97
C LEU A 150 1.37 -17.19 22.48
N ALA A 151 1.74 -15.99 22.90
CA ALA A 151 1.69 -15.54 24.29
C ALA A 151 0.48 -14.63 24.49
N VAL A 152 -0.40 -14.99 25.42
CA VAL A 152 -1.64 -14.26 25.70
C VAL A 152 -1.80 -13.92 27.18
N GLU A 153 -2.36 -12.74 27.46
CA GLU A 153 -2.69 -12.29 28.81
C GLU A 153 -3.95 -11.40 28.82
N PRO A 154 -4.53 -11.04 29.99
CA PRO A 154 -5.67 -10.13 30.05
C PRO A 154 -5.30 -8.75 29.52
N GLU A 155 -6.14 -8.16 28.67
CA GLU A 155 -5.80 -6.89 28.00
C GLU A 155 -5.53 -5.76 29.01
N GLY A 156 -6.40 -5.59 30.01
CA GLY A 156 -6.18 -4.57 31.04
C GLY A 156 -4.85 -4.74 31.79
N ARG A 157 -4.32 -5.97 31.89
CA ARG A 157 -2.99 -6.25 32.47
C ARG A 157 -1.88 -5.85 31.50
N ALA A 158 -1.99 -6.24 30.22
CA ALA A 158 -1.05 -5.85 29.17
C ALA A 158 -0.88 -4.34 29.08
N ARG A 159 -2.01 -3.61 29.03
CA ARG A 159 -2.05 -2.14 28.97
C ARG A 159 -1.37 -1.50 30.18
N ARG A 160 -1.73 -1.94 31.40
CA ARG A 160 -1.10 -1.43 32.64
C ARG A 160 0.39 -1.74 32.72
N GLY A 161 0.82 -2.86 32.16
CA GLY A 161 2.22 -3.27 32.09
C GLY A 161 3.01 -2.59 30.97
N GLY A 162 2.40 -1.72 30.17
CA GLY A 162 3.05 -1.10 29.00
C GLY A 162 3.47 -2.11 27.95
N ARG A 163 2.78 -3.26 27.86
CA ARG A 163 3.09 -4.31 26.90
C ARG A 163 2.58 -3.93 25.53
N ARG A 164 3.36 -4.22 24.50
CA ARG A 164 2.92 -4.11 23.11
C ARG A 164 1.89 -5.19 22.82
N VAL A 165 0.69 -4.81 22.41
CA VAL A 165 -0.38 -5.73 22.03
C VAL A 165 -0.40 -5.90 20.50
N GLN A 166 -0.28 -7.14 20.02
CA GLN A 166 -0.32 -7.43 18.58
C GLN A 166 -1.75 -7.46 18.04
N ALA A 167 -2.68 -8.04 18.80
CA ALA A 167 -4.12 -8.10 18.51
C ALA A 167 -4.92 -8.44 19.78
N VAL A 168 -6.23 -8.25 19.73
CA VAL A 168 -7.16 -8.64 20.81
C VAL A 168 -8.08 -9.77 20.33
N LEU A 169 -8.09 -10.88 21.08
CA LEU A 169 -8.98 -12.02 20.86
C LEU A 169 -10.27 -11.84 21.66
N HIS A 170 -11.43 -12.01 21.02
CA HIS A 170 -12.76 -11.93 21.64
C HIS A 170 -13.42 -13.32 21.73
N PRO A 171 -13.08 -14.13 22.75
CA PRO A 171 -13.60 -15.49 22.90
C PRO A 171 -15.08 -15.55 23.32
N ASP A 172 -15.63 -14.46 23.84
CA ASP A 172 -17.04 -14.35 24.26
C ASP A 172 -17.94 -13.68 23.21
N GLY A 173 -17.40 -13.39 22.02
CA GLY A 173 -18.07 -12.59 20.99
C GLY A 173 -19.31 -13.23 20.35
N GLY A 174 -19.83 -14.34 20.90
CA GLY A 174 -20.87 -15.18 20.32
C GLY A 174 -20.26 -16.32 19.51
N SER A 175 -20.71 -17.55 19.74
CA SER A 175 -20.41 -18.68 18.85
C SER A 175 -21.16 -18.46 17.54
N TRP A 176 -20.56 -17.73 16.60
CA TRP A 176 -21.16 -17.57 15.28
C TRP A 176 -20.81 -18.80 14.45
N HIS A 177 -21.79 -19.65 14.18
CA HIS A 177 -21.58 -20.86 13.41
C HIS A 177 -21.25 -20.53 11.94
N GLY A 178 -19.99 -20.73 11.54
CA GLY A 178 -19.53 -20.71 10.14
C GLY A 178 -20.14 -19.61 9.25
N LEU A 179 -20.83 -20.04 8.18
CA LEU A 179 -21.43 -19.19 7.15
C LEU A 179 -22.46 -18.18 7.67
N ALA A 180 -23.08 -18.41 8.84
CA ALA A 180 -24.03 -17.48 9.45
C ALA A 180 -23.34 -16.23 10.03
N ALA A 181 -22.12 -16.36 10.56
CA ALA A 181 -21.27 -15.23 10.99
C ALA A 181 -20.95 -14.31 9.82
N ILE A 182 -20.62 -14.96 8.70
CA ILE A 182 -20.27 -14.35 7.43
C ILE A 182 -21.48 -13.65 6.81
N ALA A 183 -22.65 -14.30 6.80
CA ALA A 183 -23.91 -13.69 6.34
C ALA A 183 -24.33 -12.50 7.22
N HIS A 184 -24.09 -12.53 8.53
CA HIS A 184 -24.40 -11.43 9.45
C HIS A 184 -23.44 -10.25 9.30
N ALA A 185 -22.14 -10.52 9.13
CA ALA A 185 -21.12 -9.50 8.83
C ALA A 185 -21.37 -8.77 7.49
N LEU A 186 -22.15 -9.38 6.59
CA LEU A 186 -22.48 -8.85 5.27
C LEU A 186 -23.85 -8.17 5.18
N SER A 187 -24.66 -8.19 6.25
CA SER A 187 -26.02 -7.64 6.20
C SER A 187 -26.00 -6.10 6.18
N PRO A 188 -26.56 -5.44 5.14
CA PRO A 188 -26.57 -3.98 5.02
C PRO A 188 -27.45 -3.27 6.06
N ARG A 189 -28.35 -4.00 6.75
CA ARG A 189 -29.39 -3.42 7.62
C ARG A 189 -29.43 -3.97 9.04
N GLY A 190 -28.41 -4.71 9.50
CA GLY A 190 -28.49 -5.32 10.84
C GLY A 190 -27.26 -6.02 11.38
N GLY A 191 -26.04 -5.70 10.93
CA GLY A 191 -24.83 -6.27 11.54
C GLY A 191 -24.74 -5.88 13.01
N ALA A 192 -24.54 -6.87 13.90
CA ALA A 192 -24.19 -6.55 15.29
C ALA A 192 -22.95 -5.63 15.27
N PRO A 193 -22.90 -4.53 16.06
CA PRO A 193 -21.76 -3.60 16.07
C PRO A 193 -20.39 -4.30 16.25
N ALA A 194 -20.39 -5.46 16.90
CA ALA A 194 -19.24 -6.34 17.07
C ALA A 194 -18.62 -6.89 15.76
N LEU A 195 -19.38 -6.93 14.66
CA LEU A 195 -18.94 -7.45 13.35
C LEU A 195 -18.58 -6.33 12.34
N ALA A 196 -18.74 -5.06 12.69
CA ALA A 196 -18.32 -3.95 11.85
C ALA A 196 -16.79 -3.94 11.69
N GLY A 197 -16.28 -3.57 10.51
CA GLY A 197 -14.82 -3.49 10.26
C GLY A 197 -14.14 -4.83 9.96
N ILE A 198 -14.91 -5.93 9.80
CA ILE A 198 -14.35 -7.20 9.32
C ILE A 198 -13.91 -7.03 7.85
N GLY A 199 -12.62 -7.21 7.60
CA GLY A 199 -12.03 -7.09 6.25
C GLY A 199 -11.27 -8.33 5.77
N TRP A 200 -11.13 -9.34 6.63
CA TRP A 200 -10.33 -10.54 6.39
C TRP A 200 -10.87 -11.76 7.15
N ILE A 201 -10.87 -12.91 6.49
CA ILE A 201 -11.29 -14.20 7.05
C ILE A 201 -10.11 -15.17 6.93
N ALA A 202 -9.58 -15.58 8.08
CA ALA A 202 -8.56 -16.62 8.18
C ALA A 202 -9.26 -17.97 8.33
N TRP A 203 -9.05 -18.89 7.39
CA TRP A 203 -9.80 -20.13 7.33
C TRP A 203 -8.86 -21.32 7.46
N GLY A 204 -8.99 -22.10 8.54
CA GLY A 204 -8.04 -23.14 8.93
C GLY A 204 -7.99 -24.42 8.06
N ALA A 205 -8.79 -24.51 6.99
CA ALA A 205 -8.88 -25.67 6.09
C ALA A 205 -9.08 -25.30 4.60
N PRO A 206 -9.02 -26.26 3.66
CA PRO A 206 -9.47 -26.04 2.30
C PRO A 206 -10.94 -25.57 2.29
N LEU A 207 -11.28 -24.68 1.36
CA LEU A 207 -12.67 -24.39 1.05
C LEU A 207 -13.27 -25.61 0.35
N ALA A 208 -14.40 -26.11 0.86
CA ALA A 208 -15.22 -27.11 0.16
C ALA A 208 -15.97 -26.45 -1.01
N GLU A 209 -16.53 -27.25 -1.93
CA GLU A 209 -17.33 -26.76 -3.07
C GLU A 209 -18.59 -25.98 -2.63
N GLU A 210 -19.03 -26.12 -1.38
CA GLU A 210 -20.14 -25.35 -0.80
C GLU A 210 -19.69 -23.92 -0.47
N THR A 211 -19.78 -23.05 -1.47
CA THR A 211 -19.63 -21.61 -1.29
C THR A 211 -20.88 -21.07 -0.60
N PRO A 212 -20.80 -20.10 0.35
CA PRO A 212 -21.99 -19.43 0.86
C PRO A 212 -22.84 -18.93 -0.31
N PRO A 213 -24.18 -19.15 -0.30
CA PRO A 213 -25.04 -18.60 -1.33
C PRO A 213 -24.92 -17.06 -1.32
N PRO A 214 -25.01 -16.41 -2.49
CA PRO A 214 -25.03 -14.95 -2.56
C PRO A 214 -26.17 -14.37 -1.70
N PRO A 215 -26.06 -13.13 -1.21
CA PRO A 215 -27.18 -12.46 -0.57
C PRO A 215 -28.42 -12.46 -1.51
N ALA A 216 -29.61 -12.54 -0.91
CA ALA A 216 -30.88 -12.68 -1.64
C ALA A 216 -31.08 -11.58 -2.71
N GLU A 217 -31.73 -11.95 -3.82
CA GLU A 217 -31.83 -11.25 -5.11
C GLU A 217 -32.46 -9.84 -5.13
N ASP A 218 -32.84 -9.26 -3.98
CA ASP A 218 -33.60 -8.00 -3.91
C ASP A 218 -32.81 -6.73 -4.30
N ASP A 219 -31.58 -6.88 -4.81
CA ASP A 219 -30.74 -5.75 -5.27
C ASP A 219 -29.95 -6.08 -6.54
N ALA A 220 -30.63 -6.61 -7.58
CA ALA A 220 -30.05 -6.97 -8.88
C ALA A 220 -29.30 -5.81 -9.61
N HIS A 221 -29.34 -4.59 -9.08
CA HIS A 221 -28.64 -3.41 -9.58
C HIS A 221 -27.42 -2.98 -8.76
N ALA A 222 -27.21 -3.53 -7.55
CA ALA A 222 -26.02 -3.25 -6.76
C ALA A 222 -24.80 -4.06 -7.25
N PRO A 223 -23.64 -3.42 -7.54
CA PRO A 223 -22.45 -4.16 -7.92
C PRO A 223 -21.92 -4.98 -6.73
N LEU A 224 -21.98 -6.30 -6.84
CA LEU A 224 -21.36 -7.22 -5.88
C LEU A 224 -19.82 -7.18 -6.06
N LEU A 225 -19.18 -6.20 -5.43
CA LEU A 225 -17.73 -6.06 -5.44
C LEU A 225 -17.08 -6.92 -4.34
N PRO A 226 -15.91 -7.53 -4.61
CA PRO A 226 -15.17 -8.27 -3.61
C PRO A 226 -14.69 -7.33 -2.49
N ARG A 227 -15.09 -7.60 -1.25
CA ARG A 227 -14.77 -6.81 -0.05
C ARG A 227 -14.06 -7.63 1.02
N LEU A 228 -14.41 -8.92 1.16
CA LEU A 228 -13.89 -9.81 2.18
C LEU A 228 -12.84 -10.74 1.59
N ALA A 229 -11.58 -10.56 2.00
CA ALA A 229 -10.53 -11.50 1.63
C ALA A 229 -10.66 -12.77 2.49
N VAL A 230 -10.62 -13.92 1.86
CA VAL A 230 -10.61 -15.25 2.49
C VAL A 230 -9.26 -15.89 2.25
N ASP A 231 -8.65 -16.39 3.31
CA ASP A 231 -7.38 -17.08 3.30
C ASP A 231 -7.56 -18.54 3.74
N PRO A 232 -7.87 -19.46 2.81
CA PRO A 232 -7.94 -20.89 3.10
C PRO A 232 -6.56 -21.49 3.29
N TRP A 233 -6.36 -22.12 4.44
CA TRP A 233 -5.18 -22.91 4.74
C TRP A 233 -5.37 -24.36 4.29
N GLY A 234 -4.51 -24.89 3.42
CA GLY A 234 -4.75 -26.20 2.82
C GLY A 234 -4.35 -27.42 3.68
N GLY A 235 -4.70 -27.45 4.97
CA GLY A 235 -4.43 -28.58 5.87
C GLY A 235 -5.60 -29.56 6.01
N GLU A 236 -5.38 -30.70 6.66
CA GLU A 236 -6.48 -31.56 7.12
C GLU A 236 -7.35 -30.81 8.13
N ALA A 237 -8.67 -31.04 8.09
CA ALA A 237 -9.59 -30.61 9.15
C ALA A 237 -9.12 -31.18 10.50
N ASP A 238 -9.37 -30.46 11.59
CA ASP A 238 -8.96 -30.83 12.96
C ASP A 238 -7.43 -30.84 13.24
N ASN A 239 -6.63 -30.11 12.45
CA ASN A 239 -5.20 -29.93 12.72
C ASN A 239 -4.93 -28.64 13.53
N PRO A 240 -4.60 -28.71 14.83
CA PRO A 240 -4.40 -27.52 15.66
C PRO A 240 -3.21 -26.66 15.24
N LEU A 241 -2.20 -27.24 14.58
CA LEU A 241 -1.08 -26.47 14.02
C LEU A 241 -1.52 -25.62 12.82
N ALA A 242 -2.39 -26.18 11.97
CA ALA A 242 -2.96 -25.44 10.84
C ALA A 242 -3.88 -24.31 11.34
N GLY A 243 -4.74 -24.61 12.33
CA GLY A 243 -5.58 -23.61 12.99
C GLY A 243 -4.75 -22.48 13.63
N LEU A 244 -3.74 -22.82 14.43
CA LEU A 244 -2.91 -21.82 15.12
C LEU A 244 -2.08 -20.99 14.12
N ALA A 245 -1.59 -21.59 13.05
CA ALA A 245 -0.91 -20.88 11.97
C ALA A 245 -1.87 -19.90 11.28
N ALA A 246 -3.10 -20.32 10.95
CA ALA A 246 -4.14 -19.45 10.37
C ALA A 246 -4.51 -18.27 11.29
N LEU A 247 -4.69 -18.52 12.59
CA LEU A 247 -4.92 -17.46 13.59
C LEU A 247 -3.74 -16.49 13.66
N LEU A 248 -2.50 -16.99 13.66
CA LEU A 248 -1.31 -16.15 13.65
C LEU A 248 -1.28 -15.23 12.42
N ARG A 249 -1.68 -15.70 11.24
CA ARG A 249 -1.75 -14.85 10.04
C ARG A 249 -2.73 -13.70 10.23
N ALA A 250 -3.86 -13.95 10.91
CA ALA A 250 -4.86 -12.92 11.20
C ALA A 250 -4.32 -11.85 12.12
N ILE A 251 -3.65 -12.29 13.18
CA ILE A 251 -2.98 -11.41 14.14
C ILE A 251 -1.94 -10.55 13.41
N LEU A 252 -1.08 -11.14 12.59
CA LEU A 252 -0.04 -10.42 11.86
C LEU A 252 -0.62 -9.49 10.76
N ALA A 253 -1.67 -9.90 10.07
CA ALA A 253 -2.37 -9.07 9.09
C ALA A 253 -2.95 -7.80 9.74
N LEU A 254 -3.58 -7.94 10.91
CA LEU A 254 -4.10 -6.82 11.71
C LEU A 254 -2.95 -5.95 12.26
N HIS A 255 -1.93 -6.59 12.84
CA HIS A 255 -0.80 -5.90 13.47
C HIS A 255 -0.05 -4.98 12.51
N HIS A 256 0.11 -5.41 11.25
CA HIS A 256 0.76 -4.63 10.20
C HIS A 256 -0.22 -3.88 9.29
N ARG A 257 -1.54 -4.08 9.46
CA ARG A 257 -2.62 -3.47 8.66
C ARG A 257 -2.48 -3.77 7.15
N VAL A 258 -2.20 -5.04 6.84
CA VAL A 258 -2.04 -5.56 5.48
C VAL A 258 -2.84 -6.84 5.27
N LYS A 259 -3.24 -7.09 4.03
CA LYS A 259 -3.87 -8.34 3.61
C LYS A 259 -2.82 -9.21 2.90
N PRO A 260 -2.29 -10.28 3.54
CA PRO A 260 -1.31 -11.14 2.89
C PRO A 260 -1.92 -11.89 1.70
N PRO A 261 -1.10 -12.42 0.77
CA PRO A 261 -1.57 -13.42 -0.19
C PRO A 261 -2.05 -14.65 0.56
N ALA A 262 -3.12 -15.26 0.05
CA ALA A 262 -3.67 -16.46 0.64
C ALA A 262 -2.63 -17.60 0.62
N ALA A 263 -2.62 -18.41 1.66
CA ALA A 263 -1.67 -19.50 1.84
C ALA A 263 -1.71 -20.49 0.69
N ALA A 264 -2.92 -20.81 0.18
CA ALA A 264 -3.09 -21.65 -0.99
C ALA A 264 -2.43 -21.06 -2.25
N VAL A 265 -2.49 -19.74 -2.44
CA VAL A 265 -1.84 -19.04 -3.57
C VAL A 265 -0.32 -19.12 -3.45
N VAL A 266 0.23 -18.85 -2.26
CA VAL A 266 1.68 -18.96 -2.00
C VAL A 266 2.18 -20.39 -2.24
N ALA A 267 1.36 -21.39 -1.89
CA ALA A 267 1.67 -22.80 -2.11
C ALA A 267 1.44 -23.28 -3.56
N GLY A 268 1.01 -22.40 -4.48
CA GLY A 268 0.71 -22.75 -5.87
C GLY A 268 -0.47 -23.72 -6.03
N ARG A 269 -1.39 -23.76 -5.06
CA ARG A 269 -2.56 -24.64 -5.09
C ARG A 269 -3.72 -23.97 -5.80
N GLU A 270 -4.56 -24.77 -6.45
CA GLU A 270 -5.83 -24.26 -6.98
C GLU A 270 -6.71 -23.76 -5.84
N VAL A 271 -7.33 -22.60 -6.06
CA VAL A 271 -8.26 -22.00 -5.09
C VAL A 271 -9.63 -21.91 -5.76
N PRO A 272 -10.70 -22.38 -5.10
CA PRO A 272 -12.03 -22.33 -5.68
C PRO A 272 -12.46 -20.90 -6.00
N ALA A 273 -13.25 -20.75 -7.05
CA ALA A 273 -13.83 -19.47 -7.43
C ALA A 273 -14.83 -19.05 -6.34
N LEU A 274 -14.57 -17.91 -5.71
CA LEU A 274 -15.47 -17.34 -4.72
C LEU A 274 -16.45 -16.36 -5.37
N HIS A 275 -17.71 -16.42 -4.94
CA HIS A 275 -18.70 -15.41 -5.30
C HIS A 275 -18.49 -14.15 -4.46
N PRO A 276 -18.59 -12.95 -5.06
CA PRO A 276 -18.62 -11.72 -4.28
C PRO A 276 -19.68 -11.76 -3.16
N PRO A 277 -19.39 -11.14 -2.01
CA PRO A 277 -18.30 -10.20 -1.76
C PRO A 277 -16.97 -10.87 -1.35
N PHE A 278 -16.82 -12.18 -1.47
CA PHE A 278 -15.58 -12.87 -1.12
C PHE A 278 -14.56 -12.85 -2.25
N TYR A 279 -13.28 -12.82 -1.88
CA TYR A 279 -12.18 -13.06 -2.80
C TYR A 279 -10.99 -13.71 -2.11
N VAL A 280 -10.12 -14.30 -2.90
CA VAL A 280 -8.84 -14.85 -2.43
C VAL A 280 -7.77 -13.82 -2.74
N SER A 281 -7.00 -13.42 -1.72
CA SER A 281 -5.91 -12.46 -1.93
C SER A 281 -4.78 -13.12 -2.72
N ALA A 282 -4.48 -12.61 -3.91
CA ALA A 282 -3.42 -13.16 -4.76
C ALA A 282 -2.02 -12.62 -4.43
N GLY A 283 -1.94 -11.51 -3.70
CA GLY A 283 -0.70 -10.80 -3.39
C GLY A 283 -0.81 -10.04 -2.06
N LEU A 284 0.30 -9.48 -1.61
CA LEU A 284 0.30 -8.58 -0.45
C LEU A 284 -0.40 -7.27 -0.83
N GLY A 285 -1.44 -6.90 -0.08
CA GLY A 285 -2.23 -5.69 -0.31
C GLY A 285 -2.44 -4.88 0.97
N PRO A 286 -2.79 -3.59 0.86
CA PRO A 286 -3.07 -2.77 2.03
C PRO A 286 -4.43 -3.12 2.65
N TRP A 287 -4.55 -2.97 3.97
CA TRP A 287 -5.84 -3.04 4.66
C TRP A 287 -6.33 -1.63 5.00
N ILE A 288 -6.98 -0.99 4.02
CA ILE A 288 -7.60 0.33 4.24
C ILE A 288 -8.84 0.19 5.13
N HIS A 289 -9.02 1.14 6.03
CA HIS A 289 -10.12 1.19 6.97
C HIS A 289 -10.46 2.63 7.32
N GLY A 290 -11.58 3.13 6.78
CA GLY A 290 -12.10 4.48 7.05
C GLY A 290 -13.15 4.55 8.15
N GLY A 291 -13.48 3.44 8.83
CA GLY A 291 -14.51 3.43 9.88
C GLY A 291 -13.98 3.89 11.24
N GLU A 292 -14.88 4.37 12.11
CA GLU A 292 -14.53 4.83 13.48
C GLU A 292 -14.13 3.69 14.45
N GLY A 293 -14.52 2.45 14.13
CA GLY A 293 -14.16 1.26 14.92
C GLY A 293 -12.79 0.67 14.52
N PRO A 294 -12.30 -0.35 15.22
CA PRO A 294 -11.07 -1.06 14.85
C PRO A 294 -11.27 -1.97 13.64
N ARG A 295 -10.18 -2.25 12.90
CA ARG A 295 -10.11 -3.37 11.94
C ARG A 295 -10.32 -4.70 12.65
N ARG A 296 -11.05 -5.61 12.02
CA ARG A 296 -11.34 -6.95 12.57
C ARG A 296 -11.08 -8.05 11.54
N ALA A 297 -10.61 -9.20 12.02
CA ALA A 297 -10.55 -10.45 11.27
C ALA A 297 -11.46 -11.49 11.91
N LEU A 298 -12.02 -12.37 11.09
CA LEU A 298 -12.71 -13.56 11.56
C LEU A 298 -11.79 -14.77 11.36
N PHE A 299 -11.42 -15.45 12.45
CA PHE A 299 -10.79 -16.76 12.39
C PHE A 299 -11.86 -17.84 12.40
N VAL A 300 -11.75 -18.81 11.50
CA VAL A 300 -12.67 -19.96 11.41
C VAL A 300 -11.86 -21.25 11.46
N GLU A 301 -12.14 -22.08 12.46
CA GLU A 301 -11.62 -23.44 12.60
C GLU A 301 -12.75 -24.43 12.31
N PRO A 302 -12.75 -25.08 11.14
CA PRO A 302 -13.75 -26.08 10.82
C PRO A 302 -13.49 -27.37 11.61
N ALA A 303 -14.57 -27.97 12.12
CA ALA A 303 -14.56 -29.27 12.77
C ALA A 303 -15.10 -30.34 11.82
N ALA A 304 -14.53 -31.55 11.81
CA ALA A 304 -15.00 -32.61 10.91
C ALA A 304 -16.38 -33.18 11.30
N ASP A 305 -16.74 -33.15 12.59
CA ASP A 305 -17.93 -33.79 13.16
C ASP A 305 -18.80 -32.85 14.03
N ALA A 306 -18.45 -31.57 14.13
CA ALA A 306 -19.12 -30.56 14.92
C ALA A 306 -19.31 -29.24 14.14
N ALA A 307 -20.07 -28.31 14.72
CA ALA A 307 -20.18 -26.98 14.14
C ALA A 307 -18.81 -26.27 14.19
N SER A 308 -18.38 -25.67 13.08
CA SER A 308 -17.14 -24.89 13.01
C SER A 308 -17.11 -23.81 14.09
N THR A 309 -15.95 -23.64 14.72
CA THR A 309 -15.76 -22.58 15.72
C THR A 309 -15.23 -21.32 15.04
N SER A 310 -15.72 -20.16 15.47
CA SER A 310 -15.22 -18.86 14.99
C SER A 310 -14.73 -18.00 16.15
N LEU A 311 -13.71 -17.21 15.89
CA LEU A 311 -13.12 -16.26 16.84
C LEU A 311 -12.97 -14.91 16.16
N LEU A 312 -13.51 -13.87 16.81
CA LEU A 312 -13.27 -12.50 16.39
C LEU A 312 -11.90 -12.03 16.90
N VAL A 313 -11.09 -11.51 15.98
CA VAL A 313 -9.77 -10.94 16.24
C VAL A 313 -9.82 -9.47 15.87
N GLU A 314 -9.42 -8.60 16.79
CA GLU A 314 -9.49 -7.16 16.64
C GLU A 314 -8.08 -6.55 16.62
N GLU A 315 -7.87 -5.50 15.82
CA GLU A 315 -6.59 -4.78 15.84
C GLU A 315 -6.33 -4.15 17.21
N ALA A 316 -5.05 -4.11 17.60
CA ALA A 316 -4.64 -3.33 18.74
C ALA A 316 -4.67 -1.82 18.40
N GLY A 317 -4.88 -0.98 19.42
CA GLY A 317 -4.84 0.48 19.27
C GLY A 317 -3.50 1.00 18.73
N ASP A 318 -3.49 2.23 18.18
CA ASP A 318 -2.35 2.81 17.46
C ASP A 318 -1.02 2.79 18.23
N ALA A 319 -1.09 2.92 19.56
CA ALA A 319 0.09 2.91 20.45
C ALA A 319 0.89 1.58 20.40
N ASP A 320 0.28 0.47 19.97
CA ASP A 320 0.95 -0.83 19.86
C ASP A 320 1.39 -1.18 18.44
N SER A 321 1.08 -0.33 17.47
CA SER A 321 1.22 -0.66 16.06
C SER A 321 2.69 -0.97 15.66
N ALA A 322 2.87 -1.96 14.78
CA ALA A 322 4.12 -2.25 14.07
C ALA A 322 4.14 -1.66 12.68
N GLU A 323 3.49 -0.51 12.57
CA GLU A 323 3.46 0.29 11.37
C GLU A 323 4.89 0.69 10.95
N GLY A 324 5.39 0.08 9.88
CA GLY A 324 6.74 0.31 9.36
C GLY A 324 7.76 -0.81 9.65
N ASP A 325 7.41 -1.81 10.47
CA ASP A 325 8.31 -2.93 10.82
C ASP A 325 8.34 -4.03 9.74
N LEU A 326 7.55 -3.89 8.66
CA LEU A 326 7.55 -4.85 7.55
C LEU A 326 8.88 -4.78 6.78
N PRO A 327 9.55 -5.91 6.51
CA PRO A 327 10.75 -5.92 5.68
C PRO A 327 10.48 -5.40 4.27
N TRP A 328 11.28 -4.45 3.80
CA TRP A 328 11.14 -3.91 2.46
C TRP A 328 11.62 -4.94 1.41
N PRO A 329 11.02 -4.99 0.22
CA PRO A 329 11.43 -5.89 -0.87
C PRO A 329 12.79 -5.51 -1.46
N THR A 330 13.20 -4.25 -1.28
CA THR A 330 14.49 -3.72 -1.71
C THR A 330 14.97 -2.66 -0.72
N GLU A 331 16.28 -2.54 -0.58
CA GLU A 331 16.95 -1.55 0.27
C GLU A 331 17.81 -0.59 -0.58
N LEU A 332 17.93 0.64 -0.09
CA LEU A 332 18.74 1.69 -0.71
C LEU A 332 20.14 1.72 -0.08
N VAL A 333 21.13 1.15 -0.77
CA VAL A 333 22.51 1.09 -0.28
C VAL A 333 23.31 2.28 -0.82
N CYS A 334 23.63 3.23 0.06
CA CYS A 334 24.33 4.46 -0.27
C CYS A 334 25.82 4.37 0.10
N VAL A 335 26.70 4.44 -0.90
CA VAL A 335 28.16 4.46 -0.70
C VAL A 335 28.72 5.74 -1.30
N SER A 336 29.51 6.49 -0.52
CA SER A 336 30.18 7.68 -1.03
C SER A 336 31.69 7.62 -0.83
N ALA A 337 32.46 8.47 -1.48
CA ALA A 337 33.84 8.79 -1.09
C ALA A 337 34.28 10.14 -1.67
N ALA A 338 35.33 10.73 -1.09
CA ALA A 338 35.91 11.99 -1.60
C ALA A 338 36.50 11.84 -3.03
N THR A 339 37.00 10.64 -3.35
CA THR A 339 37.65 10.33 -4.64
C THR A 339 37.13 9.02 -5.21
N ARG A 340 37.28 8.85 -6.53
CA ARG A 340 36.90 7.62 -7.24
C ARG A 340 37.64 6.40 -6.72
N SER A 341 38.95 6.53 -6.45
CA SER A 341 39.74 5.46 -5.84
C SER A 341 39.24 5.11 -4.44
N GLY A 342 38.87 6.12 -3.64
CA GLY A 342 38.28 5.89 -2.33
C GLY A 342 36.94 5.14 -2.42
N LEU A 343 36.12 5.45 -3.44
CA LEU A 343 34.86 4.75 -3.68
C LEU A 343 35.10 3.28 -4.04
N LEU A 344 36.06 2.99 -4.93
CA LEU A 344 36.45 1.61 -5.26
C LEU A 344 36.90 0.83 -4.03
N SER A 345 37.70 1.43 -3.15
CA SER A 345 38.09 0.81 -1.88
C SER A 345 36.91 0.59 -0.92
N ARG A 346 35.91 1.48 -0.92
CA ARG A 346 34.68 1.25 -0.12
C ARG A 346 33.85 0.11 -0.68
N ILE A 347 33.74 0.01 -2.01
CA ILE A 347 33.04 -1.09 -2.70
C ILE A 347 33.69 -2.42 -2.32
N GLU A 348 35.02 -2.53 -2.40
CA GLU A 348 35.75 -3.75 -2.04
C GLU A 348 35.53 -4.18 -0.59
N ARG A 349 35.62 -3.24 0.36
CA ARG A 349 35.33 -3.53 1.78
C ARG A 349 33.90 -4.00 2.02
N LEU A 350 32.93 -3.46 1.26
CA LEU A 350 31.53 -3.83 1.36
C LEU A 350 31.30 -5.25 0.83
N THR A 351 31.95 -5.61 -0.30
CA THR A 351 31.96 -6.97 -0.82
C THR A 351 32.58 -7.95 0.18
N ASP A 352 33.72 -7.61 0.80
CA ASP A 352 34.38 -8.44 1.82
C ASP A 352 33.55 -8.58 3.11
N TYR A 353 32.77 -7.55 3.46
CA TYR A 353 31.85 -7.60 4.59
C TYR A 353 30.70 -8.59 4.30
N ALA A 354 30.06 -8.46 3.14
CA ALA A 354 28.96 -9.36 2.74
C ALA A 354 29.42 -10.83 2.71
N ALA A 355 30.63 -11.10 2.20
CA ALA A 355 31.21 -12.44 2.19
C ALA A 355 31.45 -13.03 3.60
N ARG A 356 31.85 -12.20 4.57
CA ARG A 356 32.09 -12.64 5.97
C ARG A 356 30.82 -12.72 6.81
N HIS A 357 29.76 -12.03 6.39
CA HIS A 357 28.50 -11.95 7.12
C HIS A 357 27.29 -12.29 6.23
N PRO A 358 27.20 -13.52 5.69
CA PRO A 358 26.17 -13.92 4.73
C PRO A 358 24.73 -13.90 5.30
N HIS A 359 24.58 -13.74 6.62
CA HIS A 359 23.29 -13.66 7.31
C HIS A 359 22.98 -12.26 7.86
N ALA A 360 23.82 -11.25 7.58
CA ALA A 360 23.52 -9.87 7.97
C ALA A 360 22.25 -9.38 7.24
N ALA A 361 21.43 -8.60 7.93
CA ALA A 361 20.28 -7.98 7.30
C ALA A 361 20.75 -6.85 6.38
N LEU A 362 20.30 -6.88 5.12
CA LEU A 362 20.59 -5.80 4.17
C LEU A 362 20.07 -4.44 4.69
N ALA A 363 18.92 -4.42 5.36
CA ALA A 363 18.35 -3.21 5.96
C ALA A 363 19.28 -2.55 7.00
N ASP A 364 19.87 -3.36 7.89
CA ASP A 364 20.81 -2.85 8.91
C ASP A 364 22.07 -2.28 8.26
N LEU A 365 22.57 -2.96 7.23
CA LEU A 365 23.72 -2.50 6.45
C LEU A 365 23.41 -1.19 5.69
N ALA A 366 22.25 -1.11 5.05
CA ALA A 366 21.77 0.09 4.36
C ALA A 366 21.62 1.26 5.34
N GLY A 367 21.00 1.04 6.50
CA GLY A 367 20.86 2.03 7.56
C GLY A 367 22.21 2.54 8.09
N ALA A 368 23.15 1.63 8.35
CA ALA A 368 24.50 1.99 8.80
C ALA A 368 25.26 2.83 7.77
N LEU A 369 25.13 2.49 6.48
CA LEU A 369 25.77 3.21 5.38
C LEU A 369 25.10 4.58 5.12
N ALA A 370 23.78 4.67 5.24
CA ALA A 370 23.02 5.91 5.11
C ALA A 370 23.37 6.93 6.20
N ALA A 371 23.72 6.47 7.42
CA ALA A 371 24.19 7.33 8.50
C ALA A 371 25.64 7.83 8.30
N GLY A 372 26.37 7.30 7.31
CA GLY A 372 27.74 7.68 6.99
C GLY A 372 27.85 9.02 6.23
N PRO A 373 29.09 9.49 5.97
CA PRO A 373 29.30 10.73 5.23
C PRO A 373 28.78 10.62 3.78
N HIS A 374 28.29 11.74 3.23
CA HIS A 374 27.84 11.85 1.84
C HIS A 374 28.79 12.70 0.99
N ASP A 375 29.95 12.13 0.68
CA ASP A 375 31.03 12.76 -0.06
C ASP A 375 30.70 13.04 -1.54
N ARG A 376 31.70 13.55 -2.29
CA ARG A 376 31.58 13.95 -3.69
C ARG A 376 31.18 12.81 -4.62
N GLU A 377 31.91 11.70 -4.63
CA GLU A 377 31.63 10.56 -5.50
C GLU A 377 30.58 9.70 -4.83
N ARG A 378 29.40 9.55 -5.43
CA ARG A 378 28.24 8.88 -4.83
C ARG A 378 27.80 7.72 -5.69
N LEU A 379 27.62 6.58 -5.04
CA LEU A 379 27.03 5.37 -5.57
C LEU A 379 25.79 5.04 -4.74
N VAL A 380 24.69 4.77 -5.42
CA VAL A 380 23.46 4.25 -4.83
C VAL A 380 23.12 2.96 -5.56
N VAL A 381 22.88 1.91 -4.79
CA VAL A 381 22.47 0.60 -5.28
C VAL A 381 21.16 0.22 -4.61
N ILE A 382 20.11 0.00 -5.40
CA ILE A 382 18.86 -0.59 -4.93
C ILE A 382 19.02 -2.10 -5.02
N ALA A 383 19.06 -2.80 -3.89
CA ALA A 383 19.33 -4.24 -3.81
C ALA A 383 18.20 -5.00 -3.10
N THR A 384 17.92 -6.23 -3.51
CA THR A 384 16.93 -7.11 -2.88
C THR A 384 17.48 -7.83 -1.65
N ASP A 385 18.77 -8.18 -1.69
CA ASP A 385 19.49 -8.92 -0.67
C ASP A 385 21.01 -8.68 -0.80
N LEU A 386 21.82 -9.34 0.04
CA LEU A 386 23.27 -9.20 0.02
C LEU A 386 23.92 -9.76 -1.25
N ASP A 387 23.37 -10.82 -1.85
CA ASP A 387 23.93 -11.44 -3.05
C ASP A 387 23.74 -10.50 -4.25
N ASP A 388 22.51 -9.98 -4.42
CA ASP A 388 22.18 -8.98 -5.44
C ASP A 388 23.00 -7.69 -5.26
N LEU A 389 23.25 -7.26 -4.02
CA LEU A 389 24.16 -6.15 -3.73
C LEU A 389 25.58 -6.45 -4.26
N VAL A 390 26.14 -7.62 -3.94
CA VAL A 390 27.50 -8.01 -4.34
C VAL A 390 27.64 -8.06 -5.87
N ASP A 391 26.67 -8.64 -6.57
CA ASP A 391 26.67 -8.72 -8.04
C ASP A 391 26.64 -7.33 -8.69
N LYS A 392 25.82 -6.42 -8.15
CA LYS A 392 25.74 -5.02 -8.60
C LYS A 392 27.02 -4.25 -8.30
N LEU A 393 27.63 -4.46 -7.13
CA LEU A 393 28.92 -3.85 -6.77
C LEU A 393 30.05 -4.30 -7.70
N ALA A 394 30.10 -5.59 -8.07
CA ALA A 394 31.05 -6.11 -9.05
C ALA A 394 30.87 -5.43 -10.42
N THR A 395 29.62 -5.27 -10.86
CA THR A 395 29.28 -4.56 -12.11
C THR A 395 29.75 -3.10 -12.08
N VAL A 396 29.53 -2.39 -10.96
CA VAL A 396 29.97 -1.01 -10.78
C VAL A 396 31.49 -0.90 -10.78
N ARG A 397 32.17 -1.75 -10.01
CA ARG A 397 33.63 -1.78 -9.92
C ARG A 397 34.25 -1.92 -11.31
N HIS A 398 33.84 -2.94 -12.07
CA HIS A 398 34.33 -3.17 -13.42
C HIS A 398 34.14 -1.96 -14.33
N ARG A 399 32.95 -1.34 -14.33
CA ARG A 399 32.69 -0.12 -15.11
C ARG A 399 33.55 1.06 -14.67
N LEU A 400 33.73 1.23 -13.36
CA LEU A 400 34.52 2.33 -12.82
C LEU A 400 36.03 2.14 -13.00
N GLU A 401 36.51 0.93 -13.20
CA GLU A 401 37.92 0.65 -13.52
C GLU A 401 38.19 0.76 -15.03
N THR A 402 37.25 0.34 -15.87
CA THR A 402 37.46 0.22 -17.32
C THR A 402 37.06 1.46 -18.13
N THR A 403 36.20 2.33 -17.60
CA THR A 403 35.68 3.49 -18.35
C THR A 403 35.93 4.78 -17.60
N ALA A 404 36.14 5.89 -18.31
CA ALA A 404 36.16 7.22 -17.70
C ALA A 404 34.74 7.75 -17.35
N SER A 405 33.74 6.87 -17.22
CA SER A 405 32.34 7.26 -17.00
C SER A 405 32.21 8.20 -15.81
N SER A 406 31.60 9.35 -16.04
CA SER A 406 31.29 10.35 -15.01
C SER A 406 29.96 10.09 -14.31
N ARG A 407 29.09 9.28 -14.92
CA ARG A 407 27.78 8.88 -14.38
C ARG A 407 27.41 7.46 -14.80
N ILE A 408 26.67 6.76 -13.96
CA ILE A 408 26.02 5.48 -14.28
C ILE A 408 24.55 5.60 -13.89
N ARG A 409 23.66 5.18 -14.79
CA ARG A 409 22.24 4.95 -14.51
C ARG A 409 21.85 3.64 -15.17
N SER A 410 21.47 2.64 -14.39
CA SER A 410 21.09 1.32 -14.89
C SER A 410 19.66 0.98 -14.50
N ARG A 411 18.96 0.27 -15.39
CA ARG A 411 17.65 -0.34 -15.05
C ARG A 411 17.73 -1.33 -13.89
N ALA A 412 18.92 -1.87 -13.60
CA ALA A 412 19.17 -2.72 -12.43
C ALA A 412 19.14 -1.97 -11.09
N GLY A 413 18.94 -0.64 -11.08
CA GLY A 413 18.93 0.15 -9.84
C GLY A 413 20.32 0.57 -9.36
N ILE A 414 21.23 0.85 -10.31
CA ILE A 414 22.59 1.34 -10.02
C ILE A 414 22.68 2.80 -10.48
N PHE A 415 23.04 3.68 -9.56
CA PHE A 415 23.21 5.11 -9.81
C PHE A 415 24.56 5.56 -9.29
N TYR A 416 25.40 6.10 -10.17
CA TYR A 416 26.66 6.73 -9.79
C TYR A 416 26.77 8.12 -10.41
N GLY A 417 27.33 9.04 -9.65
CA GLY A 417 27.76 10.34 -10.16
C GLY A 417 28.26 11.27 -9.06
N PRO A 418 28.94 12.36 -9.44
CA PRO A 418 29.36 13.36 -8.49
C PRO A 418 28.14 14.15 -7.96
N SER A 419 28.18 14.51 -6.67
CA SER A 419 27.15 15.23 -5.89
C SER A 419 26.54 16.51 -6.51
N ARG A 420 27.01 17.00 -7.67
CA ARG A 420 26.69 18.34 -8.21
C ARG A 420 26.18 18.33 -9.65
N ALA A 421 25.59 17.23 -10.10
CA ALA A 421 25.10 17.04 -11.47
C ALA A 421 24.19 18.17 -12.00
N VAL A 422 23.44 18.87 -11.14
CA VAL A 422 22.47 19.92 -11.51
C VAL A 422 22.85 21.32 -11.01
N GLY A 423 23.99 21.47 -10.31
CA GLY A 423 24.41 22.72 -9.67
C GLY A 423 23.94 22.86 -8.21
N ARG A 424 24.66 23.64 -7.40
CA ARG A 424 24.37 23.83 -5.96
C ARG A 424 23.14 24.72 -5.69
N GLU A 425 22.76 25.54 -6.66
CA GLU A 425 21.67 26.51 -6.58
C GLU A 425 20.41 26.03 -7.32
N ALA A 426 20.41 24.78 -7.79
CA ALA A 426 19.27 24.18 -8.48
C ALA A 426 18.06 24.09 -7.54
N LYS A 427 17.00 24.82 -7.88
CA LYS A 427 15.74 24.74 -7.16
C LYS A 427 14.95 23.49 -7.56
N VAL A 428 14.18 22.98 -6.62
CA VAL A 428 13.31 21.80 -6.74
C VAL A 428 11.85 22.23 -6.81
N ALA A 429 11.16 21.83 -7.88
CA ALA A 429 9.71 21.95 -8.00
C ALA A 429 9.03 20.62 -7.70
N PHE A 430 8.00 20.64 -6.87
CA PHE A 430 7.05 19.52 -6.79
C PHE A 430 5.85 19.82 -7.68
N LEU A 431 5.52 18.88 -8.55
CA LEU A 431 4.43 18.96 -9.51
C LEU A 431 3.31 18.01 -9.07
N PHE A 432 2.11 18.54 -8.91
CA PHE A 432 0.93 17.77 -8.52
C PHE A 432 0.05 17.55 -9.76
N PRO A 433 -0.05 16.31 -10.27
CA PRO A 433 -0.90 16.00 -11.42
C PRO A 433 -2.38 16.17 -11.06
N GLY A 434 -3.16 16.57 -12.06
CA GLY A 434 -4.62 16.60 -12.01
C GLY A 434 -5.24 15.26 -12.40
N GLN A 435 -6.52 15.29 -12.75
CA GLN A 435 -7.21 14.11 -13.26
C GLN A 435 -6.64 13.68 -14.62
N GLY A 436 -6.56 12.38 -14.81
CA GLY A 436 -6.10 11.70 -16.01
C GLY A 436 -4.87 10.83 -15.74
N SER A 437 -4.11 11.06 -14.67
CA SER A 437 -2.91 10.27 -14.36
C SER A 437 -3.16 9.05 -13.47
N GLN A 438 -4.35 8.95 -12.87
CA GLN A 438 -4.75 7.84 -12.00
C GLN A 438 -4.82 6.49 -12.74
N PHE A 439 -4.52 5.41 -12.04
CA PHE A 439 -4.59 4.03 -12.55
C PHE A 439 -4.95 3.05 -11.42
N ALA A 440 -5.46 1.87 -11.80
CA ALA A 440 -5.86 0.85 -10.83
C ALA A 440 -4.65 0.32 -10.03
N GLY A 441 -4.78 0.28 -8.71
CA GLY A 441 -3.70 -0.15 -7.81
C GLY A 441 -2.65 0.92 -7.49
N MET A 442 -2.83 2.17 -7.92
CA MET A 442 -1.88 3.25 -7.61
C MET A 442 -1.71 3.43 -6.10
N GLY A 443 -0.48 3.50 -5.63
CA GLY A 443 -0.18 3.66 -4.20
C GLY A 443 -0.40 2.40 -3.34
N ALA A 444 -0.92 1.29 -3.87
CA ALA A 444 -1.20 0.08 -3.09
C ALA A 444 0.03 -0.46 -2.35
N GLU A 445 1.17 -0.54 -3.06
CA GLU A 445 2.45 -0.98 -2.49
C GLU A 445 2.96 0.02 -1.44
N LEU A 446 2.78 1.32 -1.67
CA LEU A 446 3.17 2.34 -0.68
C LEU A 446 2.30 2.22 0.58
N CYS A 447 0.99 1.97 0.46
CA CYS A 447 0.12 1.76 1.62
C CYS A 447 0.52 0.55 2.48
N VAL A 448 1.19 -0.45 1.90
CA VAL A 448 1.72 -1.60 2.63
C VAL A 448 2.92 -1.19 3.49
N TYR A 449 3.92 -0.55 2.87
CA TYR A 449 5.20 -0.26 3.54
C TYR A 449 5.24 1.11 4.25
N MET A 450 4.32 2.02 3.92
CA MET A 450 4.32 3.41 4.38
C MET A 450 2.97 3.75 5.02
N PRO A 451 2.88 3.63 6.35
CA PRO A 451 1.65 3.93 7.09
C PRO A 451 1.11 5.35 6.87
N ALA A 452 2.00 6.32 6.68
CA ALA A 452 1.61 7.69 6.33
C ALA A 452 0.79 7.76 5.04
N VAL A 453 1.15 6.95 4.03
CA VAL A 453 0.41 6.86 2.78
C VAL A 453 -0.93 6.17 3.01
N ARG A 454 -0.97 5.07 3.77
CA ARG A 454 -2.22 4.36 4.09
C ARG A 454 -3.24 5.27 4.76
N ARG A 455 -2.83 6.10 5.73
CA ARG A 455 -3.74 7.02 6.44
C ARG A 455 -4.46 8.01 5.52
N TRP A 456 -3.86 8.39 4.39
CA TRP A 456 -4.53 9.23 3.40
C TRP A 456 -5.68 8.49 2.70
N PHE A 457 -5.52 7.20 2.43
CA PHE A 457 -6.59 6.36 1.90
C PHE A 457 -7.63 5.99 2.96
N ASP A 458 -7.23 5.81 4.23
CA ASP A 458 -8.18 5.63 5.34
C ASP A 458 -9.10 6.86 5.45
N ARG A 459 -8.56 8.08 5.33
CA ARG A 459 -9.36 9.33 5.29
C ARG A 459 -10.28 9.41 4.07
N LEU A 460 -9.82 8.96 2.91
CA LEU A 460 -10.65 8.90 1.71
C LEU A 460 -11.84 7.98 1.91
N ASP A 461 -11.63 6.81 2.48
CA ASP A 461 -12.72 5.87 2.77
C ASP A 461 -13.67 6.42 3.86
N ALA A 462 -13.14 7.18 4.82
CA ALA A 462 -13.93 7.80 5.89
C ALA A 462 -14.93 8.86 5.39
N THR A 463 -14.78 9.36 4.16
CA THR A 463 -15.72 10.34 3.61
C THR A 463 -16.92 9.72 2.88
N PHE A 464 -17.01 8.39 2.87
CA PHE A 464 -18.07 7.66 2.18
C PHE A 464 -19.06 7.11 3.21
N ASP A 465 -20.22 7.78 3.31
CA ASP A 465 -21.30 7.37 4.21
C ASP A 465 -22.13 6.21 3.61
N ASP A 466 -22.34 6.19 2.29
CA ASP A 466 -23.15 5.19 1.57
C ASP A 466 -22.39 4.55 0.39
N GLY A 467 -22.41 3.22 0.29
CA GLY A 467 -21.96 2.49 -0.90
C GLY A 467 -20.67 1.67 -0.74
N VAL A 468 -19.79 1.76 -1.75
CA VAL A 468 -18.51 1.02 -1.79
C VAL A 468 -17.38 2.01 -1.51
N PRO A 469 -16.55 1.79 -0.48
CA PRO A 469 -15.41 2.66 -0.22
C PRO A 469 -14.46 2.71 -1.42
N PRO A 470 -13.91 3.88 -1.80
CA PRO A 470 -12.99 4.02 -2.93
C PRO A 470 -11.83 3.04 -2.92
N SER A 471 -11.25 2.76 -1.75
CA SER A 471 -10.11 1.84 -1.65
C SER A 471 -10.46 0.42 -2.12
N THR A 472 -11.71 -0.01 -1.96
CA THR A 472 -12.20 -1.32 -2.41
C THR A 472 -12.14 -1.42 -3.93
N LEU A 473 -12.42 -0.31 -4.63
CA LEU A 473 -12.26 -0.21 -6.08
C LEU A 473 -10.78 -0.08 -6.44
N LEU A 474 -10.07 0.89 -5.86
CA LEU A 474 -8.68 1.18 -6.19
C LEU A 474 -7.74 -0.01 -5.98
N PHE A 475 -7.99 -0.82 -4.97
CA PHE A 475 -7.19 -1.98 -4.57
C PHE A 475 -7.92 -3.31 -4.80
N ALA A 476 -8.90 -3.32 -5.71
CA ALA A 476 -9.63 -4.53 -6.06
C ALA A 476 -8.68 -5.65 -6.50
N PRO A 477 -8.91 -6.91 -6.06
CA PRO A 477 -8.08 -8.04 -6.42
C PRO A 477 -8.20 -8.35 -7.91
N ARG A 478 -7.09 -8.75 -8.54
CA ARG A 478 -7.05 -9.19 -9.94
C ARG A 478 -7.41 -10.70 -10.06
N THR A 479 -8.67 -11.08 -9.84
CA THR A 479 -9.16 -12.48 -9.96
C THR A 479 -9.99 -12.72 -11.23
N ALA A 480 -10.49 -13.93 -11.52
CA ALA A 480 -11.28 -14.21 -12.74
C ALA A 480 -12.61 -13.40 -12.87
N LEU A 481 -13.15 -12.88 -11.76
CA LEU A 481 -14.22 -11.86 -11.75
C LEU A 481 -13.73 -10.45 -12.19
N ALA A 482 -12.44 -10.32 -12.56
CA ALA A 482 -11.76 -9.08 -12.90
C ALA A 482 -12.42 -8.30 -14.04
N ALA A 483 -13.14 -8.91 -14.98
CA ALA A 483 -13.68 -8.14 -16.11
C ALA A 483 -14.74 -7.12 -15.66
N ARG A 484 -15.66 -7.51 -14.74
CA ARG A 484 -16.66 -6.58 -14.19
C ARG A 484 -16.03 -5.63 -13.19
N ALA A 485 -15.21 -6.13 -12.26
CA ALA A 485 -14.52 -5.29 -11.29
C ALA A 485 -13.61 -4.26 -11.97
N ALA A 486 -12.83 -4.65 -12.98
CA ALA A 486 -11.96 -3.74 -13.73
C ALA A 486 -12.76 -2.64 -14.45
N ARG A 487 -13.94 -2.95 -15.00
CA ARG A 487 -14.83 -1.93 -15.57
C ARG A 487 -15.33 -0.94 -14.52
N GLU A 488 -15.70 -1.40 -13.33
CA GLU A 488 -16.12 -0.50 -12.25
C GLU A 488 -14.96 0.39 -11.77
N VAL A 489 -13.76 -0.18 -11.64
CA VAL A 489 -12.55 0.57 -11.30
C VAL A 489 -12.24 1.60 -12.39
N GLU A 490 -12.30 1.21 -13.66
CA GLU A 490 -12.12 2.10 -14.80
C GLU A 490 -13.17 3.21 -14.80
N ASN A 491 -14.45 2.89 -14.61
CA ASN A 491 -15.53 3.88 -14.52
C ASN A 491 -15.31 4.85 -13.37
N TYR A 492 -14.91 4.37 -12.18
CA TYR A 492 -14.60 5.22 -11.03
C TYR A 492 -13.42 6.14 -11.32
N LEU A 493 -12.32 5.60 -11.86
CA LEU A 493 -11.12 6.36 -12.19
C LEU A 493 -11.36 7.36 -13.34
N LEU A 494 -12.24 7.05 -14.29
CA LEU A 494 -12.61 7.97 -15.37
C LEU A 494 -13.64 9.01 -14.91
N SER A 495 -14.42 8.71 -13.87
CA SER A 495 -15.34 9.68 -13.28
C SER A 495 -14.57 10.88 -12.70
N MET A 496 -15.19 12.04 -12.77
CA MET A 496 -14.62 13.28 -12.24
C MET A 496 -14.29 13.19 -10.78
N GLU A 497 -15.27 12.75 -10.00
CA GLU A 497 -15.11 12.62 -8.56
C GLU A 497 -14.06 11.56 -8.22
N GLY A 498 -14.21 10.34 -8.73
CA GLY A 498 -13.36 9.23 -8.35
C GLY A 498 -11.91 9.39 -8.81
N GLY A 499 -11.70 9.82 -10.05
CA GLY A 499 -10.37 10.08 -10.58
C GLY A 499 -9.66 11.22 -9.86
N ALA A 500 -10.36 12.32 -9.58
CA ALA A 500 -9.80 13.47 -8.88
C ALA A 500 -9.51 13.17 -7.41
N GLN A 501 -10.43 12.51 -6.68
CA GLN A 501 -10.25 12.12 -5.28
C GLN A 501 -9.03 11.21 -5.11
N ALA A 502 -8.97 10.15 -5.91
CA ALA A 502 -7.91 9.16 -5.80
C ALA A 502 -6.54 9.75 -6.17
N GLY A 503 -6.47 10.58 -7.22
CA GLY A 503 -5.25 11.29 -7.58
C GLY A 503 -4.80 12.28 -6.50
N PHE A 504 -5.74 13.06 -5.97
CA PHE A 504 -5.50 14.05 -4.91
C PHE A 504 -4.94 13.42 -3.62
N VAL A 505 -5.49 12.29 -3.20
CA VAL A 505 -5.03 11.52 -2.04
C VAL A 505 -3.59 11.08 -2.21
N LEU A 506 -3.28 10.49 -3.38
CA LEU A 506 -1.93 10.03 -3.64
C LEU A 506 -0.93 11.19 -3.80
N ASN A 507 -1.35 12.32 -4.37
CA ASN A 507 -0.55 13.53 -4.49
C ASN A 507 -0.02 14.00 -3.12
N LEU A 508 -0.93 14.13 -2.15
CA LEU A 508 -0.59 14.58 -0.80
C LEU A 508 0.17 13.52 0.00
N ALA A 509 -0.19 12.25 -0.16
CA ALA A 509 0.51 11.16 0.50
C ALA A 509 1.98 11.07 0.08
N ILE A 510 2.26 11.18 -1.23
CA ILE A 510 3.64 11.21 -1.75
C ILE A 510 4.38 12.46 -1.28
N HIS A 511 3.74 13.63 -1.31
CA HIS A 511 4.37 14.87 -0.83
C HIS A 511 4.79 14.75 0.64
N GLU A 512 3.92 14.24 1.50
CA GLU A 512 4.23 14.04 2.92
C GLU A 512 5.33 12.99 3.12
N THR A 513 5.33 11.92 2.33
CA THR A 513 6.39 10.90 2.35
C THR A 513 7.75 11.51 1.99
N LEU A 514 7.82 12.28 0.90
CA LEU A 514 9.05 12.95 0.45
C LEU A 514 9.54 13.97 1.48
N ALA A 515 8.64 14.78 2.03
CA ALA A 515 8.98 15.74 3.08
C ALA A 515 9.49 15.05 4.36
N GLY A 516 8.91 13.91 4.71
CA GLY A 516 9.30 13.10 5.87
C GLY A 516 10.72 12.53 5.78
N VAL A 517 11.21 12.24 4.55
CA VAL A 517 12.59 11.81 4.30
C VAL A 517 13.54 12.97 3.96
N GLY A 518 13.07 14.22 4.12
CA GLY A 518 13.88 15.42 3.95
C GLY A 518 13.97 15.99 2.53
N VAL A 519 13.25 15.43 1.56
CA VAL A 519 13.14 16.02 0.21
C VAL A 519 12.11 17.14 0.26
N ARG A 520 12.58 18.39 0.15
CA ARG A 520 11.73 19.58 0.25
C ARG A 520 11.68 20.34 -1.07
N PRO A 521 10.50 20.80 -1.50
CA PRO A 521 10.37 21.69 -2.65
C PRO A 521 10.78 23.12 -2.30
N ASP A 522 11.41 23.80 -3.26
CA ASP A 522 11.53 25.26 -3.27
C ASP A 522 10.28 25.93 -3.85
N VAL A 523 9.51 25.19 -4.65
CA VAL A 523 8.28 25.67 -5.29
C VAL A 523 7.30 24.52 -5.54
N LEU A 524 6.01 24.83 -5.45
CA LEU A 524 4.92 23.90 -5.70
C LEU A 524 4.14 24.31 -6.96
N VAL A 525 3.70 23.35 -7.74
CA VAL A 525 2.91 23.58 -8.95
C VAL A 525 1.77 22.57 -9.00
N GLY A 526 0.55 23.06 -9.18
CA GLY A 526 -0.58 22.21 -9.46
C GLY A 526 -0.96 22.21 -10.93
N TYR A 527 -1.17 21.03 -11.52
CA TYR A 527 -1.74 20.90 -12.85
C TYR A 527 -3.24 20.65 -12.74
N SER A 528 -4.06 21.54 -13.31
CA SER A 528 -5.53 21.45 -13.20
C SER A 528 -5.95 21.28 -11.73
N ASN A 529 -6.77 20.29 -11.38
CA ASN A 529 -7.20 20.04 -9.99
C ASN A 529 -6.04 19.76 -9.01
N GLY A 530 -4.84 19.46 -9.51
CA GLY A 530 -3.63 19.38 -8.69
C GLY A 530 -3.27 20.69 -8.00
N GLU A 531 -3.83 21.85 -8.41
CA GLU A 531 -3.69 23.13 -7.69
C GLU A 531 -4.23 23.05 -6.26
N ASN A 532 -5.31 22.28 -6.03
CA ASN A 532 -5.80 22.03 -4.67
C ASN A 532 -4.79 21.23 -3.83
N SER A 533 -4.14 20.22 -4.41
CA SER A 533 -3.06 19.50 -3.74
C SER A 533 -1.88 20.42 -3.41
N ALA A 534 -1.51 21.32 -4.33
CA ALA A 534 -0.41 22.26 -4.14
C ALA A 534 -0.69 23.26 -3.01
N LEU A 535 -1.90 23.82 -2.96
CA LEU A 535 -2.31 24.76 -1.90
C LEU A 535 -2.34 24.10 -0.51
N ILE A 536 -2.76 22.83 -0.42
CA ILE A 536 -2.76 22.09 0.85
C ILE A 536 -1.34 21.69 1.26
N ALA A 537 -0.51 21.24 0.31
CA ALA A 537 0.90 20.95 0.54
C ALA A 537 1.66 22.19 1.03
N ALA A 538 1.31 23.37 0.52
CA ALA A 538 1.87 24.65 1.00
C ALA A 538 1.41 25.00 2.42
N GLY A 539 0.26 24.46 2.87
CA GLY A 539 -0.41 24.83 4.12
C GLY A 539 -1.36 26.03 3.97
N ALA A 540 -1.61 26.49 2.73
CA ALA A 540 -2.54 27.58 2.43
C ALA A 540 -3.99 27.17 2.71
N LEU A 541 -4.33 25.92 2.37
CA LEU A 541 -5.63 25.33 2.68
C LEU A 541 -5.48 24.30 3.81
N PRO A 542 -6.51 24.10 4.64
CA PRO A 542 -6.46 23.12 5.71
C PRO A 542 -6.22 21.72 5.15
N ARG A 543 -5.52 20.89 5.93
CA ARG A 543 -5.32 19.46 5.61
C ARG A 543 -6.60 18.63 5.77
N ASP A 544 -7.72 19.28 6.05
CA ASP A 544 -9.02 18.64 6.09
C ASP A 544 -9.46 18.33 4.65
N ALA A 545 -9.15 17.10 4.23
CA ALA A 545 -9.48 16.61 2.92
C ALA A 545 -11.00 16.51 2.71
N ASN A 546 -11.81 16.47 3.78
CA ASN A 546 -13.26 16.32 3.69
C ASN A 546 -13.89 17.45 2.87
N LEU A 547 -13.46 18.69 3.08
CA LEU A 547 -14.02 19.83 2.33
C LEU A 547 -13.64 19.79 0.83
N ILE A 548 -12.44 19.31 0.50
CA ILE A 548 -12.06 19.08 -0.90
C ILE A 548 -12.83 17.89 -1.49
N PHE A 549 -13.03 16.82 -0.73
CA PHE A 549 -13.83 15.69 -1.17
C PHE A 549 -15.30 16.09 -1.37
N HIS A 550 -15.85 16.94 -0.50
CA HIS A 550 -17.15 17.58 -0.70
C HIS A 550 -17.17 18.40 -2.00
N CYS A 551 -16.18 19.26 -2.23
CA CYS A 551 -16.05 20.01 -3.48
C CYS A 551 -16.08 19.09 -4.71
N LEU A 552 -15.32 17.99 -4.69
CA LEU A 552 -15.29 17.01 -5.78
C LEU A 552 -16.60 16.22 -5.90
N ARG A 553 -17.33 16.00 -4.81
CA ARG A 553 -18.64 15.36 -4.81
C ARG A 553 -19.73 16.27 -5.37
N GLU A 554 -19.68 17.58 -5.11
CA GLU A 554 -20.60 18.55 -5.73
C GLU A 554 -20.41 18.66 -7.26
N LEU A 555 -19.27 18.15 -7.78
CA LEU A 555 -19.02 17.97 -9.21
C LEU A 555 -19.61 16.67 -9.79
N ARG A 556 -20.24 15.81 -8.97
CA ARG A 556 -21.00 14.63 -9.41
C ARG A 556 -22.24 14.98 -10.23
N GLY A 557 -22.68 16.24 -10.21
CA GLY A 557 -23.83 16.73 -10.97
C GLY A 557 -23.86 16.29 -12.43
N GLY A 558 -25.07 16.09 -12.95
CA GLY A 558 -25.30 15.63 -14.32
C GLY A 558 -24.70 16.58 -15.36
N VAL A 559 -24.42 16.02 -16.53
CA VAL A 559 -24.11 16.78 -17.75
C VAL A 559 -25.37 16.92 -18.57
N ALA A 560 -25.63 18.12 -19.08
CA ALA A 560 -26.76 18.37 -19.97
C ALA A 560 -26.28 19.05 -21.25
N ASP A 561 -27.03 18.84 -22.31
CA ASP A 561 -26.90 19.64 -23.52
C ASP A 561 -27.59 21.00 -23.28
N GLY A 562 -26.88 22.10 -23.55
CA GLY A 562 -27.39 23.47 -23.36
C GLY A 562 -27.09 24.10 -21.98
N ASP A 563 -27.60 25.32 -21.76
CA ASP A 563 -27.42 26.11 -20.52
C ASP A 563 -28.52 25.79 -19.49
N ALA A 564 -28.69 24.52 -19.16
CA ALA A 564 -29.53 24.13 -18.03
C ALA A 564 -28.83 24.60 -16.74
N ALA A 565 -29.49 25.46 -15.96
CA ALA A 565 -28.85 26.20 -14.87
C ALA A 565 -28.17 25.35 -13.79
N ALA A 566 -28.52 24.07 -13.68
CA ALA A 566 -27.97 23.12 -12.69
C ALA A 566 -26.89 22.15 -13.23
N HIS A 567 -26.52 22.22 -14.52
CA HIS A 567 -25.68 21.21 -15.16
C HIS A 567 -24.41 21.80 -15.79
N ILE A 568 -23.34 21.00 -15.83
CA ILE A 568 -22.13 21.35 -16.58
C ILE A 568 -22.42 21.10 -18.07
N PRO A 569 -22.14 22.07 -18.97
CA PRO A 569 -22.32 21.86 -20.39
C PRO A 569 -21.53 20.66 -20.89
N ARG A 570 -22.21 19.74 -21.59
CA ARG A 570 -21.57 18.61 -22.23
C ARG A 570 -20.58 19.09 -23.29
N ALA A 571 -19.35 18.61 -23.23
CA ALA A 571 -18.32 18.86 -24.23
C ALA A 571 -17.43 17.64 -24.42
N ALA A 572 -16.76 17.56 -25.57
CA ALA A 572 -15.74 16.56 -25.82
C ALA A 572 -14.36 17.23 -25.77
N MET A 573 -13.36 16.47 -25.32
CA MET A 573 -11.97 16.91 -25.30
C MET A 573 -11.12 16.06 -26.24
N MET A 574 -10.13 16.69 -26.89
CA MET A 574 -9.24 16.04 -27.83
C MET A 574 -7.81 16.51 -27.62
N ALA A 575 -6.91 15.57 -27.36
CA ALA A 575 -5.48 15.81 -27.40
C ALA A 575 -5.01 15.94 -28.85
N VAL A 576 -4.20 16.96 -29.12
CA VAL A 576 -3.61 17.26 -30.41
C VAL A 576 -2.10 17.22 -30.24
N SER A 577 -1.44 16.42 -31.07
CA SER A 577 0.01 16.23 -31.09
C SER A 577 0.53 16.32 -32.53
N GLN A 578 1.85 16.45 -32.69
CA GLN A 578 2.49 16.65 -34.01
C GLN A 578 1.92 17.86 -34.76
N PHE A 579 1.60 18.92 -34.01
CA PHE A 579 1.09 20.17 -34.54
C PHE A 579 1.70 21.31 -33.75
N GLU A 580 2.22 22.30 -34.46
CA GLU A 580 2.91 23.43 -33.84
C GLU A 580 1.90 24.34 -33.11
N ALA A 581 2.22 24.69 -31.86
CA ALA A 581 1.32 25.49 -31.01
C ALA A 581 0.98 26.86 -31.62
N HIS A 582 1.88 27.44 -32.43
CA HIS A 582 1.65 28.73 -33.09
C HIS A 582 0.54 28.69 -34.15
N GLY A 583 0.17 27.50 -34.66
CA GLY A 583 -0.94 27.34 -35.60
C GLY A 583 -2.31 27.18 -34.95
N ILE A 584 -2.38 27.05 -33.61
CA ILE A 584 -3.66 26.91 -32.89
C ILE A 584 -4.51 28.18 -32.96
N PRO A 585 -3.99 29.40 -32.73
CA PRO A 585 -4.78 30.62 -32.85
C PRO A 585 -5.55 30.72 -34.19
N ASP A 586 -4.89 30.46 -35.32
CA ASP A 586 -5.51 30.47 -36.64
C ASP A 586 -6.62 29.42 -36.78
N LEU A 587 -6.43 28.23 -36.21
CA LEU A 587 -7.47 27.21 -36.15
C LEU A 587 -8.66 27.69 -35.32
N LEU A 588 -8.43 28.28 -34.14
CA LEU A 588 -9.50 28.75 -33.26
C LEU A 588 -10.32 29.86 -33.92
N GLU A 589 -9.67 30.79 -34.62
CA GLU A 589 -10.32 31.83 -35.41
C GLU A 589 -11.17 31.22 -36.53
N ALA A 590 -10.62 30.25 -37.28
CA ALA A 590 -11.37 29.53 -38.32
C ALA A 590 -12.54 28.69 -37.80
N MET A 591 -12.57 28.40 -36.50
CA MET A 591 -13.66 27.67 -35.83
C MET A 591 -14.70 28.61 -35.21
N ASP A 592 -14.54 29.93 -35.32
CA ASP A 592 -15.51 30.97 -34.93
C ASP A 592 -15.99 30.82 -33.47
N GLY A 593 -15.03 30.68 -32.55
CA GLY A 593 -15.30 30.60 -31.10
C GLY A 593 -15.97 29.30 -30.63
N ARG A 594 -16.21 28.32 -31.52
CA ARG A 594 -16.83 27.02 -31.16
C ARG A 594 -15.87 26.03 -30.50
N VAL A 595 -14.57 26.31 -30.52
CA VAL A 595 -13.52 25.45 -29.97
C VAL A 595 -12.65 26.28 -29.04
N TYR A 596 -12.30 25.71 -27.88
CA TYR A 596 -11.42 26.32 -26.89
C TYR A 596 -10.13 25.53 -26.75
N TRP A 597 -9.02 26.24 -26.55
CA TRP A 597 -7.77 25.67 -26.11
C TRP A 597 -7.79 25.50 -24.59
N ALA A 598 -8.13 24.30 -24.13
CA ALA A 598 -8.32 23.99 -22.72
C ALA A 598 -6.98 23.79 -21.98
N MET A 599 -6.01 23.12 -22.62
CA MET A 599 -4.72 22.82 -21.99
C MET A 599 -3.54 22.99 -22.97
N ASP A 600 -2.55 23.78 -22.58
CA ASP A 600 -1.23 23.92 -23.21
C ASP A 600 -0.22 23.14 -22.36
N ASN A 601 -0.04 21.85 -22.68
CA ASN A 601 0.70 20.92 -21.82
C ASN A 601 2.19 21.00 -22.08
N CYS A 602 2.59 20.83 -23.34
CA CYS A 602 3.97 20.90 -23.79
C CYS A 602 3.98 21.17 -25.30
N PRO A 603 5.13 21.49 -25.93
CA PRO A 603 5.19 21.71 -27.37
C PRO A 603 4.58 20.57 -28.19
N GLY A 604 4.76 19.32 -27.75
CA GLY A 604 4.24 18.13 -28.39
C GLY A 604 2.78 17.76 -28.09
N GLN A 605 2.09 18.47 -27.18
CA GLN A 605 0.70 18.15 -26.83
C GLN A 605 -0.10 19.35 -26.33
N MET A 606 -1.29 19.51 -26.90
CA MET A 606 -2.32 20.47 -26.47
C MET A 606 -3.66 19.76 -26.37
N VAL A 607 -4.62 20.34 -25.64
CA VAL A 607 -5.98 19.80 -25.53
C VAL A 607 -6.99 20.85 -25.97
N LEU A 608 -7.81 20.48 -26.95
CA LEU A 608 -8.96 21.27 -27.41
C LEU A 608 -10.25 20.74 -26.78
N CYS A 609 -11.17 21.65 -26.48
CA CYS A 609 -12.49 21.33 -25.91
C CYS A 609 -13.58 22.04 -26.69
N ALA A 610 -14.63 21.31 -27.06
CA ALA A 610 -15.76 21.83 -27.84
C ALA A 610 -16.96 20.88 -27.78
N GLN A 611 -18.08 21.28 -28.37
CA GLN A 611 -19.14 20.32 -28.74
C GLN A 611 -18.59 19.30 -29.75
N THR A 612 -19.10 18.06 -29.68
CA THR A 612 -18.63 16.93 -30.50
C THR A 612 -18.61 17.22 -32.00
N SER A 613 -19.59 17.97 -32.52
CA SER A 613 -19.66 18.36 -33.93
C SER A 613 -18.52 19.30 -34.34
N ALA A 614 -18.30 20.37 -33.57
CA ALA A 614 -17.20 21.31 -33.80
C ALA A 614 -15.82 20.64 -33.64
N LEU A 615 -15.67 19.74 -32.68
CA LEU A 615 -14.41 19.02 -32.49
C LEU A 615 -14.12 18.05 -33.64
N LYS A 616 -15.14 17.42 -34.24
CA LYS A 616 -14.98 16.60 -35.46
C LYS A 616 -14.48 17.43 -36.64
N GLU A 617 -15.04 18.63 -36.84
CA GLU A 617 -14.58 19.55 -37.88
C GLU A 617 -13.13 20.00 -37.64
N ALA A 618 -12.80 20.42 -36.41
CA ALA A 618 -11.44 20.79 -36.03
C ALA A 618 -10.46 19.64 -36.25
N ARG A 619 -10.85 18.41 -35.89
CA ARG A 619 -10.06 17.19 -36.11
C ARG A 619 -9.75 16.96 -37.59
N GLU A 620 -10.70 17.18 -38.49
CA GLU A 620 -10.47 17.01 -39.93
C GLU A 620 -9.48 18.04 -40.47
N ARG A 621 -9.59 19.30 -40.04
CA ARG A 621 -8.65 20.37 -40.40
C ARG A 621 -7.24 20.06 -39.89
N LEU A 622 -7.12 19.66 -38.63
CA LEU A 622 -5.87 19.28 -37.98
C LEU A 622 -5.21 18.07 -38.63
N ARG A 623 -5.98 17.00 -38.92
CA ARG A 623 -5.43 15.81 -39.60
C ARG A 623 -4.95 16.12 -41.02
N ARG A 624 -5.62 17.02 -41.74
CA ARG A 624 -5.14 17.51 -43.05
C ARG A 624 -3.82 18.27 -42.94
N ALA A 625 -3.58 18.93 -41.81
CA ALA A 625 -2.31 19.58 -41.49
C ALA A 625 -1.25 18.63 -40.88
N GLY A 626 -1.51 17.31 -40.84
CA GLY A 626 -0.56 16.31 -40.33
C GLY A 626 -0.62 16.03 -38.84
N ALA A 627 -1.54 16.67 -38.09
CA ALA A 627 -1.66 16.47 -36.65
C ALA A 627 -2.21 15.08 -36.29
N LEU A 628 -1.74 14.53 -35.17
CA LEU A 628 -2.37 13.41 -34.48
C LEU A 628 -3.43 13.93 -33.51
N CYS A 629 -4.62 13.33 -33.56
CA CYS A 629 -5.77 13.77 -32.78
C CYS A 629 -6.36 12.57 -32.03
N LEU A 630 -6.37 12.61 -30.70
CA LEU A 630 -6.90 11.57 -29.82
C LEU A 630 -8.05 12.14 -28.98
N MET A 631 -9.23 11.54 -29.10
CA MET A 631 -10.37 11.88 -28.24
C MET A 631 -10.09 11.40 -26.82
N LEU A 632 -10.32 12.27 -25.83
CA LEU A 632 -10.14 11.97 -24.43
C LEU A 632 -11.48 11.51 -23.80
N PRO A 633 -11.44 10.63 -22.80
CA PRO A 633 -12.64 10.09 -22.14
C PRO A 633 -13.23 11.09 -21.11
N PHE A 634 -13.41 12.35 -21.52
CA PHE A 634 -14.00 13.41 -20.72
C PHE A 634 -15.18 14.03 -21.46
N ASP A 635 -16.27 14.29 -20.74
CA ASP A 635 -17.55 14.71 -21.30
C ASP A 635 -18.04 16.09 -20.82
N ARG A 636 -17.13 16.89 -20.24
CA ARG A 636 -17.42 18.17 -19.60
C ARG A 636 -16.46 19.26 -20.06
N ALA A 637 -16.96 20.50 -20.10
CA ALA A 637 -16.26 21.65 -20.67
C ALA A 637 -15.24 22.32 -19.74
N TYR A 638 -14.38 21.54 -19.07
CA TYR A 638 -13.35 22.07 -18.17
C TYR A 638 -12.36 22.98 -18.86
N HIS A 639 -11.85 23.95 -18.11
CA HIS A 639 -10.86 24.91 -18.59
C HIS A 639 -11.35 25.73 -19.80
N THR A 640 -12.67 25.88 -19.89
CA THR A 640 -13.34 26.74 -20.87
C THR A 640 -14.33 27.68 -20.18
N PRO A 641 -14.68 28.82 -20.80
CA PRO A 641 -15.71 29.73 -20.28
C PRO A 641 -17.06 29.07 -20.01
N TRP A 642 -17.38 27.94 -20.66
CA TRP A 642 -18.63 27.21 -20.42
C TRP A 642 -18.77 26.67 -19.00
N PHE A 643 -17.67 26.54 -18.25
CA PHE A 643 -17.69 26.12 -16.87
C PHE A 643 -17.92 27.28 -15.87
N GLU A 644 -17.87 28.53 -16.30
CA GLU A 644 -17.88 29.71 -15.40
C GLU A 644 -19.08 29.73 -14.46
N LYS A 645 -20.27 29.38 -14.96
CA LYS A 645 -21.49 29.33 -14.14
C LYS A 645 -21.38 28.30 -13.02
N LYS A 646 -20.87 27.09 -13.30
CA LYS A 646 -20.67 26.06 -12.28
C LYS A 646 -19.52 26.41 -11.33
N ALA A 647 -18.50 27.11 -11.80
CA ALA A 647 -17.42 27.60 -10.94
C ALA A 647 -17.94 28.57 -9.87
N LYS A 648 -19.03 29.32 -10.13
CA LYS A 648 -19.66 30.17 -9.11
C LYS A 648 -20.21 29.34 -7.94
N ASP A 649 -20.79 28.17 -8.19
CA ASP A 649 -21.23 27.28 -7.10
C ASP A 649 -20.05 26.77 -6.26
N LEU A 650 -18.91 26.51 -6.91
CA LEU A 650 -17.69 26.11 -6.19
C LEU A 650 -17.12 27.24 -5.35
N ARG A 651 -17.39 28.50 -5.69
CA ARG A 651 -16.88 29.65 -4.96
C ARG A 651 -17.34 29.64 -3.51
N ASP A 652 -18.59 29.30 -3.25
CA ASP A 652 -19.15 29.22 -1.89
C ASP A 652 -18.39 28.19 -1.03
N ILE A 653 -17.97 27.08 -1.65
CA ILE A 653 -17.16 26.05 -0.99
C ILE A 653 -15.75 26.59 -0.69
N TYR A 654 -15.13 27.30 -1.64
CA TYR A 654 -13.84 27.93 -1.40
C TYR A 654 -13.92 29.03 -0.33
N ASP A 655 -15.00 29.79 -0.25
CA ASP A 655 -15.21 30.83 0.77
C ASP A 655 -15.37 30.25 2.18
N ALA A 656 -15.82 29.01 2.31
CA ALA A 656 -15.85 28.28 3.58
C ALA A 656 -14.46 27.77 4.03
N LEU A 657 -13.45 27.76 3.15
CA LEU A 657 -12.10 27.33 3.50
C LEU A 657 -11.34 28.41 4.29
N ASP A 658 -10.81 28.00 5.44
CA ASP A 658 -9.87 28.78 6.24
C ASP A 658 -8.50 28.87 5.53
N VAL A 659 -8.31 29.93 4.74
CA VAL A 659 -7.05 30.18 4.04
C VAL A 659 -6.03 30.75 5.02
N ARG A 660 -4.90 30.05 5.16
CA ARG A 660 -3.83 30.40 6.10
C ARG A 660 -2.60 30.92 5.37
N PRO A 661 -1.76 31.75 6.00
CA PRO A 661 -0.46 32.11 5.44
C PRO A 661 0.44 30.89 5.24
N TRP A 662 1.27 30.91 4.20
CA TRP A 662 2.26 29.88 3.92
C TRP A 662 3.58 30.47 3.45
N HIS A 663 4.62 29.62 3.35
CA HIS A 663 5.96 30.06 2.97
C HIS A 663 6.47 29.46 1.66
N THR A 664 6.08 28.24 1.30
CA THR A 664 6.53 27.62 0.05
C THR A 664 5.78 28.21 -1.14
N PRO A 665 6.45 28.90 -2.08
CA PRO A 665 5.78 29.50 -3.24
C PRO A 665 4.97 28.48 -4.04
N VAL A 666 3.77 28.88 -4.48
CA VAL A 666 2.86 28.05 -5.29
C VAL A 666 2.63 28.75 -6.62
N TYR A 667 2.78 28.06 -7.76
CA TYR A 667 2.45 28.59 -9.09
C TYR A 667 1.09 28.08 -9.55
N SER A 668 0.30 28.97 -10.16
CA SER A 668 -0.91 28.60 -10.88
C SER A 668 -0.61 28.43 -12.37
N CYS A 669 -1.15 27.36 -12.96
CA CYS A 669 -1.09 27.17 -14.40
C CYS A 669 -2.08 28.07 -15.16
N VAL A 670 -2.98 28.79 -14.46
CA VAL A 670 -3.85 29.77 -15.10
C VAL A 670 -3.09 31.04 -15.43
N THR A 671 -2.30 31.54 -14.47
CA THR A 671 -1.53 32.78 -14.60
C THR A 671 -0.13 32.55 -15.15
N ALA A 672 0.39 31.32 -15.07
CA ALA A 672 1.82 31.01 -15.24
C ALA A 672 2.68 31.90 -14.33
N ASP A 673 2.20 32.12 -13.10
CA ASP A 673 2.80 32.97 -12.07
C ASP A 673 2.48 32.43 -10.68
N LEU A 674 3.08 33.02 -9.66
CA LEU A 674 2.76 32.80 -8.26
C LEU A 674 1.26 33.01 -7.97
N PHE A 675 0.73 32.17 -7.09
CA PHE A 675 -0.52 32.46 -6.42
C PHE A 675 -0.39 33.76 -5.62
N PRO A 676 -1.44 34.58 -5.58
CA PRO A 676 -1.49 35.73 -4.69
C PRO A 676 -1.44 35.25 -3.23
N LEU A 677 -1.05 36.14 -2.30
CA LEU A 677 -1.01 35.83 -0.87
C LEU A 677 -2.29 36.22 -0.12
N GLU A 678 -3.15 37.04 -0.74
CA GLU A 678 -4.40 37.49 -0.12
C GLU A 678 -5.49 36.40 -0.19
N PRO A 679 -6.13 36.03 0.95
CA PRO A 679 -7.15 34.97 1.03
C PRO A 679 -8.21 34.99 -0.07
N ASP A 680 -8.83 36.15 -0.31
CA ASP A 680 -9.89 36.28 -1.33
C ASP A 680 -9.36 36.14 -2.75
N ALA A 681 -8.13 36.60 -3.00
CA ALA A 681 -7.49 36.46 -4.31
C ALA A 681 -7.11 35.00 -4.60
N ILE A 682 -6.72 34.25 -3.56
CA ILE A 682 -6.46 32.80 -3.66
C ILE A 682 -7.74 32.06 -4.00
N ARG A 683 -8.82 32.30 -3.25
CA ARG A 683 -10.13 31.70 -3.50
C ARG A 683 -10.65 32.04 -4.89
N ALA A 684 -10.48 33.30 -5.33
CA ALA A 684 -10.84 33.73 -6.68
C ALA A 684 -10.03 32.99 -7.75
N LEU A 685 -8.70 32.85 -7.58
CA LEU A 685 -7.85 32.15 -8.56
C LEU A 685 -8.13 30.64 -8.59
N ALA A 686 -8.29 29.99 -7.44
CA ALA A 686 -8.65 28.58 -7.32
C ALA A 686 -10.03 28.28 -7.94
N THR A 687 -10.97 29.21 -7.82
CA THR A 687 -12.27 29.13 -8.52
C THR A 687 -12.10 29.30 -10.03
N ARG A 688 -11.32 30.30 -10.44
CA ARG A 688 -11.11 30.66 -11.85
C ARG A 688 -10.44 29.55 -12.66
N GLN A 689 -9.62 28.73 -11.99
CA GLN A 689 -8.92 27.59 -12.57
C GLN A 689 -9.85 26.63 -13.34
N TRP A 690 -11.07 26.42 -12.86
CA TRP A 690 -12.02 25.47 -13.45
C TRP A 690 -12.49 25.87 -14.86
N HIS A 691 -12.49 27.17 -15.16
CA HIS A 691 -13.01 27.72 -16.42
C HIS A 691 -11.95 28.50 -17.22
N SER A 692 -10.68 28.34 -16.87
CA SER A 692 -9.55 28.97 -17.55
C SER A 692 -8.58 27.93 -18.13
N ARG A 693 -7.94 28.27 -19.25
CA ARG A 693 -6.91 27.43 -19.88
C ARG A 693 -5.77 27.09 -18.91
N VAL A 694 -5.36 25.83 -18.89
CA VAL A 694 -4.15 25.36 -18.18
C VAL A 694 -2.92 25.66 -19.05
N ARG A 695 -2.04 26.57 -18.64
CA ARG A 695 -0.82 26.99 -19.36
C ARG A 695 0.44 26.30 -18.78
N PHE A 696 0.45 24.98 -18.75
CA PHE A 696 1.52 24.22 -18.09
C PHE A 696 2.88 24.39 -18.75
N ARG A 697 2.95 24.38 -20.09
CA ARG A 697 4.19 24.63 -20.85
C ARG A 697 4.86 25.93 -20.41
N GLU A 698 4.10 27.00 -20.40
CA GLU A 698 4.58 28.34 -20.03
C GLU A 698 5.02 28.41 -18.55
N THR A 699 4.27 27.76 -17.64
CA THR A 699 4.68 27.64 -16.24
C THR A 699 6.03 26.93 -16.11
N VAL A 700 6.26 25.83 -16.84
CA VAL A 700 7.53 25.09 -16.80
C VAL A 700 8.69 25.92 -17.35
N GLU A 701 8.48 26.63 -18.47
CA GLU A 701 9.47 27.53 -19.06
C GLU A 701 9.87 28.62 -18.07
N ARG A 702 8.89 29.25 -17.41
CA ARG A 702 9.13 30.27 -16.39
C ARG A 702 9.89 29.74 -15.17
N LEU A 703 9.49 28.60 -14.64
CA LEU A 703 10.18 27.97 -13.50
C LEU A 703 11.65 27.67 -13.84
N HIS A 704 11.91 27.23 -15.07
CA HIS A 704 13.29 27.04 -15.53
C HIS A 704 14.05 28.36 -15.59
N ASP A 705 13.45 29.43 -16.10
CA ASP A 705 14.08 30.76 -16.13
C ASP A 705 14.41 31.27 -14.72
N GLU A 706 13.61 30.90 -13.72
CA GLU A 706 13.79 31.25 -12.29
C GLU A 706 14.74 30.32 -11.50
N GLY A 707 15.42 29.39 -12.20
CA GLY A 707 16.47 28.54 -11.62
C GLY A 707 16.01 27.15 -11.16
N VAL A 708 14.75 26.76 -11.40
CA VAL A 708 14.29 25.38 -11.17
C VAL A 708 14.97 24.45 -12.16
N ARG A 709 15.59 23.39 -11.65
CA ARG A 709 16.26 22.37 -12.48
C ARG A 709 15.82 20.96 -12.14
N ILE A 710 15.19 20.75 -10.99
CA ILE A 710 14.71 19.44 -10.55
C ILE A 710 13.19 19.53 -10.45
N PHE A 711 12.50 18.63 -11.14
CA PHE A 711 11.04 18.55 -11.19
C PHE A 711 10.63 17.17 -10.68
N ILE A 712 9.95 17.13 -9.55
CA ILE A 712 9.45 15.90 -8.94
C ILE A 712 7.94 15.84 -9.12
N GLU A 713 7.43 14.87 -9.88
CA GLU A 713 6.00 14.63 -9.99
C GLU A 713 5.51 13.84 -8.77
N SER A 714 4.83 14.54 -7.87
CA SER A 714 4.27 14.04 -6.62
C SER A 714 2.84 13.60 -6.84
N GLY A 715 2.65 12.41 -7.42
CA GLY A 715 1.34 11.88 -7.74
C GLY A 715 1.38 10.59 -8.55
N PRO A 716 0.24 10.13 -9.07
CA PRO A 716 0.19 8.95 -9.92
C PRO A 716 0.87 9.17 -11.27
N ASP A 717 1.61 8.16 -11.69
CA ASP A 717 2.25 8.03 -13.00
C ASP A 717 3.25 9.17 -13.35
N ALA A 718 3.57 9.34 -14.63
CA ALA A 718 4.70 10.16 -15.09
C ALA A 718 4.31 11.16 -16.19
N LYS A 719 3.06 11.64 -16.20
CA LYS A 719 2.55 12.48 -17.29
C LYS A 719 3.17 13.86 -17.28
N LEU A 720 3.22 14.52 -16.12
CA LEU A 720 3.84 15.85 -16.02
C LEU A 720 5.34 15.79 -16.25
N THR A 721 5.99 14.72 -15.81
CA THR A 721 7.41 14.43 -16.08
C THR A 721 7.65 14.43 -17.59
N ALA A 722 6.82 13.71 -18.36
CA ALA A 722 6.94 13.67 -19.82
C ALA A 722 6.71 15.05 -20.46
N PHE A 723 5.78 15.84 -19.94
CA PHE A 723 5.53 17.21 -20.43
C PHE A 723 6.69 18.16 -20.13
N VAL A 724 7.32 18.02 -18.96
CA VAL A 724 8.54 18.77 -18.60
C VAL A 724 9.69 18.38 -19.52
N ASP A 725 9.93 17.07 -19.72
CA ASP A 725 10.99 16.57 -20.60
C ASP A 725 10.81 17.06 -22.04
N ASP A 726 9.58 17.11 -22.53
CA ASP A 726 9.26 17.62 -23.87
C ASP A 726 9.47 19.14 -23.98
N THR A 727 8.99 19.90 -22.98
CA THR A 727 9.14 21.37 -22.92
C THR A 727 10.61 21.78 -22.81
N LEU A 728 11.40 21.06 -22.02
CA LEU A 728 12.78 21.40 -21.69
C LEU A 728 13.81 20.53 -22.43
N LYS A 729 13.42 19.82 -23.49
CA LYS A 729 14.21 18.81 -24.21
C LYS A 729 15.69 19.18 -24.45
N ASN A 730 15.96 20.46 -24.73
CA ASN A 730 17.30 20.98 -25.03
C ASN A 730 17.90 21.87 -23.92
N ARG A 731 17.28 21.90 -22.75
CA ARG A 731 17.65 22.72 -21.59
C ARG A 731 18.07 21.79 -20.44
N PRO A 732 19.10 22.10 -19.64
CA PRO A 732 19.48 21.26 -18.51
C PRO A 732 18.35 21.17 -17.47
N HIS A 733 17.89 19.95 -17.17
CA HIS A 733 16.88 19.68 -16.15
C HIS A 733 16.93 18.19 -15.71
N LEU A 734 16.21 17.87 -14.66
CA LEU A 734 15.96 16.52 -14.18
C LEU A 734 14.48 16.40 -13.80
N ALA A 735 13.70 15.61 -14.54
CA ALA A 735 12.32 15.31 -14.19
C ALA A 735 12.22 13.85 -13.69
N ILE A 736 11.57 13.63 -12.55
CA ILE A 736 11.42 12.32 -11.93
C ILE A 736 10.01 12.15 -11.36
N PRO A 737 9.29 11.08 -11.70
CA PRO A 737 8.01 10.77 -11.07
C PRO A 737 8.21 9.93 -9.80
N ALA A 738 7.37 10.16 -8.79
CA ALA A 738 7.40 9.38 -7.56
C ALA A 738 6.65 8.03 -7.67
N ASN A 739 5.78 7.87 -8.67
CA ASN A 739 5.02 6.63 -8.89
C ASN A 739 4.87 6.33 -10.39
N ARG A 740 4.72 5.06 -10.78
CA ARG A 740 4.49 4.63 -12.17
C ARG A 740 3.65 3.37 -12.22
N GLU A 741 2.71 3.28 -13.16
CA GLU A 741 1.82 2.10 -13.28
C GLU A 741 2.59 0.79 -13.50
N ARG A 742 3.61 0.83 -14.35
CA ARG A 742 4.34 -0.37 -14.80
C ARG A 742 5.54 -0.72 -13.93
N ARG A 743 5.62 -0.19 -12.72
CA ARG A 743 6.76 -0.36 -11.82
C ARG A 743 6.32 -0.38 -10.37
N GLY A 744 6.98 -1.15 -9.52
CA GLY A 744 6.79 -1.05 -8.06
C GLY A 744 6.98 0.40 -7.59
N ALA A 745 5.97 0.94 -6.91
CA ALA A 745 5.92 2.28 -6.39
C ALA A 745 7.03 2.53 -5.35
N LEU A 746 7.31 1.55 -4.48
CA LEU A 746 8.41 1.67 -3.52
C LEU A 746 9.77 1.79 -4.23
N ARG A 747 9.99 0.93 -5.24
CA ARG A 747 11.21 0.96 -6.05
C ARG A 747 11.31 2.24 -6.89
N GLN A 748 10.20 2.85 -7.28
CA GLN A 748 10.20 4.13 -7.99
C GLN A 748 10.56 5.27 -7.05
N LEU A 749 10.04 5.25 -5.82
CA LEU A 749 10.39 6.22 -4.78
C LEU A 749 11.87 6.13 -4.37
N GLN A 750 12.43 4.92 -4.29
CA GLN A 750 13.87 4.71 -4.02
C GLN A 750 14.79 5.22 -5.15
N GLU A 751 14.28 5.40 -6.37
CA GLU A 751 15.07 5.97 -7.47
C GLU A 751 15.10 7.49 -7.52
N LEU A 752 14.18 8.14 -6.81
CA LEU A 752 14.13 9.59 -6.65
C LEU A 752 15.28 10.01 -5.72
#